data_AF-A0A7V4G856-F1
#
_entry.id   AF-A0A7V4G856-F1
#
_cell.length_a   1.000
_cell.length_b   1.000
_cell.length_c   1.000
_cell.angle_alpha   90.00
_cell.angle_beta   90.00
_cell.angle_gamma   90.00
#
_symmetry.space_group_name_H-M   'P 1'
#
loop_
_entity.id
_entity.type
_entity.pdbx_description
1 polymer ?
#
loop_
_entity_poly.entity_id
_entity_poly.type
_entity_poly.pdbx_seq_one_letter_code
_entity_poly.pdbx_strand_id
1 'polypeptide(L)'
;MLKVGVGVGKGLYPYMVGKEAAQEAMSGLSPQELSLVLVFASVSYDLEEVLRGIGEVVGEAPVVGASTTGEICLGPHRQSVVVTVLASPFLTVRLGVGEGVSRDWRGALSQAAASPAVAPVLTPGGESYWSYLLQRGRTAFGLLFSPGRTKDQDSHAQDLLREIQDLTLGRLPVIGGTAGDDWHFETNYVRKGRRAYADSLLLAVVETELRLGLALEHGFVPQGEPLLVTRSLGHEVLELHGQPAGVVLCRLLGCNPEEVRGKHLTLFTRQPVGQVSLGGRFVLNVARFLTPGGGVTFAQPVAEGTVLYLMAGEPGGLLGAARSALNKALLRGGITQPGLVLVFANAFRPLILAEKTSEELEVLKELAPGAPVVGFYSLGEQGLADGGVCFHEHLALSLLVLGRELSQGARVALENRRLQRELEASHGQIQAANLALAEEIAERRRVAQELAEAKRDWENIFQAIVQPAFVLDADFHVLAVNEAALKTLGKEAAALLGRPCYQAVEGLEAPPPHCPLRRARDTGQPASAEIFLFHLEKTFLVTVTPVLDAQGRIQKYIKIATELTEIKRQQQALEESLSLLQATLDATADGILVVDRQGRVVSCNRKFLEMWHVPPEVAAAGDEDLLLANVVEQLQHPREFLAKVRDLYARPEAQSFDVLHFKDGRVYERYSHPQYLEEQIVGRVWSFRDVTAARQAEASLRESEAKFRTLVERIPRAVTYLATV
;
A
#
# COMPACT_ATOMS: atom_id res chain seq x y z
N MET A 1 7.75 -10.88 33.59
CA MET A 1 8.13 -12.02 34.45
C MET A 1 7.35 -11.89 35.76
N LEU A 2 7.08 -13.00 36.45
CA LEU A 2 6.45 -12.97 37.78
C LEU A 2 7.42 -12.44 38.83
N LYS A 3 7.06 -11.35 39.51
CA LYS A 3 7.70 -10.89 40.74
C LYS A 3 6.78 -11.16 41.92
N VAL A 4 7.34 -11.60 43.04
CA VAL A 4 6.61 -11.92 44.25
C VAL A 4 7.32 -11.28 45.42
N GLY A 5 6.56 -10.58 46.26
CA GLY A 5 7.02 -10.06 47.54
C GLY A 5 6.16 -10.58 48.67
N VAL A 6 6.75 -10.75 49.84
CA VAL A 6 6.10 -11.34 51.02
C VAL A 6 6.48 -10.53 52.26
N GLY A 7 5.56 -10.43 53.20
CA GLY A 7 5.79 -9.72 54.46
C GLY A 7 4.93 -10.26 55.58
N VAL A 8 5.43 -10.09 56.81
CA VAL A 8 4.79 -10.59 58.03
C VAL A 8 4.69 -9.48 59.06
N GLY A 9 3.46 -9.16 59.46
CA GLY A 9 3.18 -8.21 60.52
C GLY A 9 2.85 -8.93 61.83
N LYS A 10 3.44 -8.46 62.93
CA LYS A 10 3.06 -8.82 64.31
C LYS A 10 3.16 -7.59 65.19
N GLY A 11 2.18 -7.40 66.06
CA GLY A 11 2.15 -6.24 66.94
C GLY A 11 0.82 -6.08 67.65
N LEU A 12 0.63 -4.92 68.28
CA LEU A 12 -0.59 -4.60 69.05
C LEU A 12 -1.62 -3.80 68.25
N TYR A 13 -1.19 -3.03 67.25
CA TYR A 13 -2.06 -2.10 66.51
C TYR A 13 -2.41 -2.68 65.14
N PRO A 14 -3.66 -3.14 64.92
CA PRO A 14 -4.04 -3.87 63.70
C PRO A 14 -3.70 -3.14 62.40
N TYR A 15 -3.96 -1.83 62.35
CA TYR A 15 -3.61 -0.98 61.21
C TYR A 15 -2.11 -0.98 60.89
N MET A 16 -1.26 -0.78 61.90
CA MET A 16 0.20 -0.77 61.70
C MET A 16 0.71 -2.15 61.31
N VAL A 17 0.17 -3.21 61.91
CA VAL A 17 0.51 -4.60 61.56
C VAL A 17 0.24 -4.88 60.09
N GLY A 18 -0.93 -4.48 59.58
CA GLY A 18 -1.25 -4.60 58.15
C GLY A 18 -0.34 -3.75 57.27
N LYS A 19 -0.07 -2.51 57.66
CA LYS A 19 0.79 -1.58 56.92
C LYS A 19 2.23 -2.07 56.80
N GLU A 20 2.82 -2.51 57.90
CA GLU A 20 4.20 -3.01 57.96
C GLU A 20 4.36 -4.29 57.12
N ALA A 21 3.43 -5.23 57.25
CA ALA A 21 3.42 -6.45 56.44
C ALA A 21 3.35 -6.13 54.93
N ALA A 22 2.52 -5.17 54.54
CA ALA A 22 2.41 -4.73 53.16
C ALA A 22 3.66 -3.97 52.67
N GLN A 23 4.29 -3.15 53.51
CA GLN A 23 5.53 -2.44 53.18
C GLN A 23 6.69 -3.42 52.95
N GLU A 24 6.82 -4.43 53.80
CA GLU A 24 7.81 -5.50 53.63
C GLU A 24 7.55 -6.25 52.32
N ALA A 25 6.30 -6.64 52.06
CA ALA A 25 5.92 -7.33 50.82
C ALA A 25 6.16 -6.48 49.56
N MET A 26 6.05 -5.16 49.66
CA MET A 26 6.24 -4.23 48.53
C MET A 26 7.70 -3.83 48.30
N SER A 27 8.66 -4.36 49.07
CA SER A 27 10.07 -4.02 48.90
C SER A 27 10.55 -4.33 47.47
N GLY A 28 10.88 -3.28 46.71
CA GLY A 28 11.33 -3.38 45.31
C GLY A 28 10.21 -3.52 44.27
N LEU A 29 8.94 -3.28 44.63
CA LEU A 29 7.78 -3.33 43.74
C LEU A 29 7.02 -2.00 43.75
N SER A 30 6.34 -1.68 42.62
CA SER A 30 5.48 -0.50 42.51
C SER A 30 4.00 -0.91 42.59
N PRO A 31 3.13 -0.14 43.28
CA PRO A 31 1.70 -0.47 43.38
C PRO A 31 0.99 -0.65 42.03
N GLN A 32 1.41 0.07 40.98
CA GLN A 32 0.81 -0.04 39.64
C GLN A 32 1.17 -1.35 38.90
N GLU A 33 2.16 -2.10 39.38
CA GLU A 33 2.57 -3.38 38.79
C GLU A 33 1.79 -4.58 39.38
N LEU A 34 0.99 -4.37 40.43
CA LEU A 34 0.36 -5.45 41.19
C LEU A 34 -0.81 -6.08 40.45
N SER A 35 -0.79 -7.40 40.36
CA SER A 35 -1.85 -8.23 39.80
C SER A 35 -2.78 -8.80 40.86
N LEU A 36 -2.24 -9.12 42.05
CA LEU A 36 -2.96 -9.74 43.16
C LEU A 36 -2.23 -9.51 44.48
N VAL A 37 -2.99 -9.28 45.55
CA VAL A 37 -2.49 -9.26 46.94
C VAL A 37 -3.26 -10.31 47.73
N LEU A 38 -2.54 -11.29 48.28
CA LEU A 38 -3.07 -12.32 49.18
C LEU A 38 -2.83 -11.89 50.63
N VAL A 39 -3.87 -11.96 51.46
CA VAL A 39 -3.82 -11.58 52.88
C VAL A 39 -4.36 -12.70 53.75
N PHE A 40 -3.48 -13.27 54.56
CA PHE A 40 -3.82 -14.30 55.53
C PHE A 40 -3.58 -13.73 56.92
N ALA A 41 -4.63 -13.66 57.73
CA ALA A 41 -4.56 -12.95 59.01
C ALA A 41 -5.39 -13.62 60.11
N SER A 42 -4.80 -13.67 61.29
CA SER A 42 -5.42 -14.12 62.53
C SER A 42 -6.63 -13.24 62.91
N VAL A 43 -7.64 -13.85 63.52
CA VAL A 43 -8.83 -13.14 64.04
C VAL A 43 -8.56 -12.41 65.35
N SER A 44 -7.36 -12.55 65.92
CA SER A 44 -6.92 -11.76 67.07
C SER A 44 -6.79 -10.26 66.77
N TYR A 45 -6.82 -9.88 65.49
CA TYR A 45 -6.79 -8.51 65.02
C TYR A 45 -8.16 -8.05 64.50
N ASP A 46 -8.43 -6.74 64.62
CA ASP A 46 -9.48 -6.11 63.82
C ASP A 46 -9.07 -6.14 62.34
N LEU A 47 -9.78 -6.99 61.59
CA LEU A 47 -9.43 -7.31 60.21
C LEU A 47 -9.68 -6.16 59.24
N GLU A 48 -10.64 -5.28 59.53
CA GLU A 48 -10.89 -4.12 58.68
C GLU A 48 -9.78 -3.07 58.88
N GLU A 49 -9.31 -2.88 60.11
CA GLU A 49 -8.17 -2.00 60.38
C GLU A 49 -6.86 -2.54 59.75
N VAL A 50 -6.62 -3.86 59.82
CA VAL A 50 -5.51 -4.50 59.09
C VAL A 50 -5.61 -4.21 57.58
N LEU A 51 -6.78 -4.41 56.98
CA LEU A 51 -7.00 -4.19 55.55
C LEU A 51 -6.88 -2.72 55.15
N ARG A 52 -7.25 -1.77 56.02
CA ARG A 52 -7.00 -0.34 55.82
C ARG A 52 -5.50 -0.03 55.77
N GLY A 53 -4.72 -0.60 56.68
CA GLY A 53 -3.26 -0.45 56.69
C GLY A 53 -2.61 -1.01 55.42
N ILE A 54 -3.04 -2.21 54.99
CA ILE A 54 -2.58 -2.82 53.74
C ILE A 54 -2.96 -1.96 52.53
N GLY A 55 -4.21 -1.51 52.46
CA GLY A 55 -4.77 -0.72 51.36
C GLY A 55 -4.10 0.64 51.15
N GLU A 56 -3.48 1.21 52.18
CA GLU A 56 -2.66 2.43 52.05
C GLU A 56 -1.39 2.18 51.23
N VAL A 57 -0.81 0.98 51.34
CA VAL A 57 0.47 0.64 50.71
C VAL A 57 0.26 0.08 49.30
N VAL A 58 -0.71 -0.81 49.12
CA VAL A 58 -0.94 -1.52 47.84
C VAL A 58 -1.90 -0.78 46.89
N GLY A 59 -2.54 0.29 47.37
CA GLY A 59 -3.48 1.10 46.58
C GLY A 59 -4.74 0.33 46.20
N GLU A 60 -5.09 0.37 44.91
CA GLU A 60 -6.31 -0.24 44.34
C GLU A 60 -6.08 -1.67 43.82
N ALA A 61 -4.95 -2.29 44.14
CA ALA A 61 -4.66 -3.66 43.73
C ALA A 61 -5.72 -4.64 44.26
N PRO A 62 -6.06 -5.72 43.53
CA PRO A 62 -7.03 -6.71 44.03
C PRO A 62 -6.51 -7.40 45.30
N VAL A 63 -7.13 -7.11 46.44
CA VAL A 63 -6.82 -7.75 47.73
C VAL A 63 -7.82 -8.88 47.99
N VAL A 64 -7.31 -10.09 48.24
CA VAL A 64 -8.12 -11.26 48.64
C VAL A 64 -7.47 -12.05 49.75
N GLY A 65 -8.24 -12.85 50.47
CA GLY A 65 -7.70 -13.83 51.39
C GLY A 65 -8.71 -14.32 52.42
N ALA A 66 -8.20 -14.88 53.52
CA ALA A 66 -9.00 -15.58 54.51
C ALA A 66 -8.44 -15.40 55.92
N SER A 67 -9.31 -15.58 56.92
CA SER A 67 -8.88 -15.68 58.30
C SER A 67 -8.36 -17.08 58.53
N THR A 68 -7.46 -17.25 59.48
CA THR A 68 -6.64 -18.46 59.53
C THR A 68 -6.63 -19.09 60.92
N THR A 69 -6.05 -20.29 60.99
CA THR A 69 -5.71 -20.98 62.24
C THR A 69 -4.20 -20.90 62.53
N GLY A 70 -3.49 -20.06 61.76
CA GLY A 70 -2.05 -19.93 61.70
C GLY A 70 -1.62 -19.56 60.28
N GLU A 71 -0.60 -18.74 60.15
CA GLU A 71 -0.12 -18.24 58.87
C GLU A 71 1.18 -18.93 58.45
N ILE A 72 1.44 -18.98 57.15
CA ILE A 72 2.67 -19.53 56.58
C ILE A 72 3.37 -18.44 55.80
N CYS A 73 4.59 -18.09 56.20
CA CYS A 73 5.48 -17.22 55.45
C CYS A 73 6.93 -17.60 55.73
N LEU A 74 7.54 -18.32 54.79
CA LEU A 74 8.86 -18.94 54.93
C LEU A 74 8.97 -19.79 56.21
N GLY A 75 7.87 -20.25 56.79
CA GLY A 75 7.84 -20.85 58.11
C GLY A 75 6.48 -20.64 58.77
N PRO A 76 6.19 -21.33 59.87
CA PRO A 76 4.92 -21.22 60.56
C PRO A 76 4.88 -19.96 61.44
N HIS A 77 3.75 -19.25 61.41
CA HIS A 77 3.45 -18.11 62.27
C HIS A 77 2.09 -18.28 62.95
N ARG A 78 1.88 -17.53 64.03
CA ARG A 78 0.63 -17.46 64.78
C ARG A 78 0.36 -16.01 65.15
N GLN A 79 -0.93 -15.67 65.29
CA GLN A 79 -1.36 -14.33 65.67
C GLN A 79 -0.65 -13.26 64.84
N SER A 80 -0.68 -13.45 63.52
CA SER A 80 0.08 -12.61 62.59
C SER A 80 -0.74 -12.25 61.36
N VAL A 81 -0.19 -11.35 60.55
CA VAL A 81 -0.72 -10.99 59.24
C VAL A 81 0.36 -11.27 58.20
N VAL A 82 0.08 -12.18 57.26
CA VAL A 82 0.94 -12.45 56.11
C VAL A 82 0.35 -11.79 54.88
N VAL A 83 1.16 -10.95 54.23
CA VAL A 83 0.83 -10.31 52.95
C VAL A 83 1.74 -10.89 51.88
N THR A 84 1.16 -11.36 50.77
CA THR A 84 1.90 -11.76 49.57
C THR A 84 1.42 -10.94 48.38
N VAL A 85 2.32 -10.25 47.72
CA VAL A 85 2.02 -9.45 46.52
C VAL A 85 2.56 -10.15 45.28
N LEU A 86 1.75 -10.22 44.23
CA LEU A 86 2.11 -10.79 42.94
C LEU A 86 2.05 -9.68 41.89
N ALA A 87 3.16 -9.48 41.17
CA ALA A 87 3.25 -8.51 40.07
C ALA A 87 3.67 -9.22 38.78
N SER A 88 2.76 -9.28 37.81
CA SER A 88 3.03 -9.87 36.50
C SER A 88 2.03 -9.38 35.44
N PRO A 89 2.50 -8.94 34.25
CA PRO A 89 1.58 -8.62 33.15
C PRO A 89 0.83 -9.85 32.62
N PHE A 90 1.24 -11.05 33.05
CA PHE A 90 0.70 -12.33 32.63
C PHE A 90 -0.39 -12.85 33.56
N LEU A 91 -0.78 -12.11 34.60
CA LEU A 91 -1.82 -12.47 35.57
C LEU A 91 -3.01 -11.51 35.47
N THR A 92 -4.22 -12.07 35.51
CA THR A 92 -5.46 -11.28 35.62
C THR A 92 -6.38 -11.96 36.62
N VAL A 93 -6.99 -11.20 37.51
CA VAL A 93 -7.81 -11.73 38.60
C VAL A 93 -9.25 -11.24 38.48
N ARG A 94 -10.20 -12.17 38.64
CA ARG A 94 -11.64 -11.94 38.62
C ARG A 94 -12.23 -12.42 39.93
N LEU A 95 -13.04 -11.59 40.59
CA LEU A 95 -13.50 -11.83 41.96
C LEU A 95 -15.02 -11.97 42.07
N GLY A 96 -15.46 -12.99 42.78
CA GLY A 96 -16.84 -13.21 43.22
C GLY A 96 -16.89 -13.45 44.72
N VAL A 97 -17.86 -12.85 45.40
CA VAL A 97 -18.14 -13.07 46.83
C VAL A 97 -19.61 -13.38 46.98
N GLY A 98 -19.91 -14.38 47.81
CA GLY A 98 -21.25 -14.79 48.18
C GLY A 98 -21.41 -14.79 49.69
N GLU A 99 -22.45 -14.17 50.21
CA GLU A 99 -22.72 -14.03 51.65
C GLU A 99 -23.83 -15.00 52.09
N GLY A 100 -23.83 -15.43 53.35
CA GLY A 100 -24.87 -16.29 53.92
C GLY A 100 -24.72 -17.77 53.59
N VAL A 101 -23.48 -18.26 53.48
CA VAL A 101 -23.17 -19.64 53.09
C VAL A 101 -23.83 -20.65 54.01
N SER A 102 -23.81 -20.39 55.31
CA SER A 102 -24.39 -21.30 56.31
C SER A 102 -25.90 -21.51 56.18
N ARG A 103 -26.61 -20.50 55.66
CA ARG A 103 -28.06 -20.54 55.47
C ARG A 103 -28.43 -21.11 54.10
N ASP A 104 -27.72 -20.68 53.07
CA ASP A 104 -27.98 -21.05 51.68
C ASP A 104 -26.68 -20.97 50.86
N TRP A 105 -25.87 -22.02 50.96
CA TRP A 105 -24.59 -22.10 50.25
C TRP A 105 -24.76 -22.04 48.73
N ARG A 106 -25.88 -22.53 48.18
CA ARG A 106 -26.18 -22.48 46.74
C ARG A 106 -26.48 -21.05 46.30
N GLY A 107 -27.28 -20.33 47.08
CA GLY A 107 -27.57 -18.91 46.88
C GLY A 107 -26.30 -18.06 46.94
N ALA A 108 -25.44 -18.31 47.94
CA ALA A 108 -24.14 -17.64 48.07
C ALA A 108 -23.24 -17.91 46.85
N LEU A 109 -23.14 -19.17 46.39
CA LEU A 109 -22.35 -19.48 45.19
C LEU A 109 -22.93 -18.83 43.93
N SER A 110 -24.26 -18.81 43.80
CA SER A 110 -24.94 -18.13 42.70
C SER A 110 -24.66 -16.63 42.71
N GLN A 111 -24.62 -16.01 43.88
CA GLN A 111 -24.24 -14.60 44.06
C GLN A 111 -22.78 -14.36 43.61
N ALA A 112 -21.84 -15.21 44.04
CA ALA A 112 -20.45 -15.11 43.62
C ALA A 112 -20.29 -15.30 42.11
N ALA A 113 -21.02 -16.26 41.53
CA ALA A 113 -21.02 -16.57 40.11
C ALA A 113 -21.68 -15.48 39.25
N ALA A 114 -22.68 -14.78 39.77
CA ALA A 114 -23.36 -13.68 39.10
C ALA A 114 -22.48 -12.42 38.96
N SER A 115 -21.33 -12.35 39.66
CA SER A 115 -20.36 -11.28 39.46
C SER A 115 -19.94 -11.21 37.99
N PRO A 116 -20.08 -10.06 37.29
CA PRO A 116 -19.71 -9.93 35.88
C PRO A 116 -18.26 -10.32 35.60
N ALA A 117 -17.39 -10.21 36.60
CA ALA A 117 -16.01 -10.63 36.50
C ALA A 117 -15.87 -12.16 36.39
N VAL A 118 -16.66 -12.94 37.12
CA VAL A 118 -16.54 -14.42 37.26
C VAL A 118 -17.55 -15.18 36.40
N ALA A 119 -18.71 -14.59 36.11
CA ALA A 119 -19.79 -15.22 35.34
C ALA A 119 -19.33 -15.93 34.05
N PRO A 120 -18.42 -15.37 33.22
CA PRO A 120 -17.97 -16.05 32.00
C PRO A 120 -17.29 -17.41 32.24
N VAL A 121 -16.74 -17.64 33.44
CA VAL A 121 -16.02 -18.85 33.82
C VAL A 121 -17.00 -19.94 34.29
N LEU A 122 -18.04 -19.55 35.03
CA LEU A 122 -18.99 -20.45 35.71
C LEU A 122 -20.30 -20.66 34.94
N THR A 123 -20.42 -20.17 33.70
CA THR A 123 -21.63 -20.38 32.89
C THR A 123 -21.62 -21.78 32.26
N PRO A 124 -22.65 -22.62 32.49
CA PRO A 124 -22.79 -23.90 31.80
C PRO A 124 -22.79 -23.68 30.27
N GLY A 125 -21.88 -24.34 29.56
CA GLY A 125 -21.72 -24.17 28.10
C GLY A 125 -20.73 -23.07 27.66
N GLY A 126 -19.91 -22.54 28.56
CA GLY A 126 -18.85 -21.54 28.29
C GLY A 126 -17.69 -22.00 27.39
N GLU A 127 -17.94 -22.83 26.36
CA GLU A 127 -16.92 -23.23 25.37
C GLU A 127 -16.23 -22.03 24.74
N SER A 128 -16.96 -20.93 24.51
CA SER A 128 -16.43 -19.68 23.96
C SER A 128 -15.36 -19.05 24.87
N TYR A 129 -15.55 -19.07 26.20
CA TYR A 129 -14.61 -18.50 27.15
C TYR A 129 -13.32 -19.33 27.25
N TRP A 130 -13.44 -20.65 27.40
CA TRP A 130 -12.28 -21.53 27.46
C TRP A 130 -11.51 -21.57 26.13
N SER A 131 -12.22 -21.55 25.01
CA SER A 131 -11.61 -21.43 23.67
C SER A 131 -10.90 -20.08 23.50
N TYR A 132 -11.49 -18.99 24.00
CA TYR A 132 -10.87 -17.67 24.00
C TYR A 132 -9.56 -17.65 24.79
N LEU A 133 -9.53 -18.26 25.98
CA LEU A 133 -8.28 -18.37 26.77
C LEU A 133 -7.22 -19.19 26.00
N LEU A 134 -7.60 -20.35 25.48
CA LEU A 134 -6.70 -21.24 24.73
C LEU A 134 -6.11 -20.55 23.49
N GLN A 135 -6.91 -19.82 22.71
CA GLN A 135 -6.46 -19.08 21.53
C GLN A 135 -5.42 -17.99 21.87
N ARG A 136 -5.49 -17.45 23.09
CA ARG A 136 -4.51 -16.48 23.60
C ARG A 136 -3.37 -17.12 24.37
N GLY A 137 -3.30 -18.46 24.43
CA GLY A 137 -2.29 -19.19 25.20
C GLY A 137 -2.42 -19.04 26.72
N ARG A 138 -3.60 -18.64 27.20
CA ARG A 138 -3.92 -18.46 28.61
C ARG A 138 -4.60 -19.70 29.18
N THR A 139 -4.45 -19.88 30.49
CA THR A 139 -5.20 -20.84 31.29
C THR A 139 -5.79 -20.11 32.52
N ALA A 140 -6.60 -20.78 33.33
CA ALA A 140 -7.13 -20.22 34.55
C ALA A 140 -7.19 -21.25 35.69
N PHE A 141 -7.13 -20.78 36.93
CA PHE A 141 -7.40 -21.55 38.14
C PHE A 141 -8.23 -20.74 39.13
N GLY A 142 -8.96 -21.42 39.99
CA GLY A 142 -9.75 -20.81 41.06
C GLY A 142 -9.01 -20.87 42.40
N LEU A 143 -8.92 -19.73 43.10
CA LEU A 143 -8.67 -19.67 44.53
C LEU A 143 -10.00 -19.61 45.26
N LEU A 144 -10.34 -20.67 46.00
CA LEU A 144 -11.57 -20.77 46.78
C LEU A 144 -11.26 -20.60 48.27
N PHE A 145 -11.79 -19.56 48.87
CA PHE A 145 -11.86 -19.44 50.33
C PHE A 145 -13.32 -19.56 50.74
N SER A 146 -13.61 -20.54 51.58
CA SER A 146 -14.97 -20.81 52.06
C SER A 146 -15.03 -20.80 53.57
N PRO A 147 -16.19 -20.60 54.20
CA PRO A 147 -16.29 -20.66 55.65
C PRO A 147 -15.88 -22.02 56.20
N GLY A 148 -15.02 -22.00 57.22
CA GLY A 148 -14.74 -23.17 58.04
C GLY A 148 -15.86 -23.47 59.01
N ARG A 149 -15.74 -24.60 59.71
CA ARG A 149 -16.67 -24.98 60.78
C ARG A 149 -16.65 -23.93 61.90
N THR A 150 -17.83 -23.64 62.44
CA THR A 150 -18.02 -22.93 63.72
C THR A 150 -18.69 -23.87 64.73
N LYS A 151 -18.95 -23.37 65.94
CA LYS A 151 -19.66 -24.11 66.99
C LYS A 151 -21.08 -24.47 66.58
N ASP A 152 -21.71 -23.62 65.76
CA ASP A 152 -23.12 -23.73 65.41
C ASP A 152 -23.34 -24.34 64.00
N GLN A 153 -22.31 -24.37 63.15
CA GLN A 153 -22.46 -24.68 61.73
C GLN A 153 -21.27 -25.46 61.17
N ASP A 154 -21.57 -26.38 60.25
CA ASP A 154 -20.56 -27.13 59.50
C ASP A 154 -20.15 -26.42 58.20
N SER A 155 -18.98 -26.80 57.67
CA SER A 155 -18.46 -26.23 56.44
C SER A 155 -19.09 -26.88 55.20
N HIS A 156 -19.51 -26.05 54.25
CA HIS A 156 -20.01 -26.46 52.93
C HIS A 156 -18.92 -26.48 51.85
N ALA A 157 -17.65 -26.50 52.22
CA ALA A 157 -16.54 -26.40 51.27
C ALA A 157 -16.54 -27.51 50.20
N GLN A 158 -16.93 -28.74 50.56
CA GLN A 158 -17.05 -29.85 49.61
C GLN A 158 -18.20 -29.64 48.61
N ASP A 159 -19.37 -29.19 49.10
CA ASP A 159 -20.54 -28.92 48.28
C ASP A 159 -20.25 -27.80 47.27
N LEU A 160 -19.63 -26.71 47.74
CA LEU A 160 -19.20 -25.59 46.93
C LEU A 160 -18.20 -26.00 45.85
N LEU A 161 -17.20 -26.82 46.20
CA LEU A 161 -16.21 -27.30 45.24
C LEU A 161 -16.86 -28.15 44.15
N ARG A 162 -17.76 -29.08 44.52
CA ARG A 162 -18.46 -29.94 43.56
C ARG A 162 -19.33 -29.11 42.61
N GLU A 163 -20.09 -28.15 43.13
CA GLU A 163 -20.93 -27.29 42.29
C GLU A 163 -20.09 -26.45 41.32
N ILE A 164 -18.93 -25.91 41.75
CA ILE A 164 -18.01 -25.21 40.85
C ILE A 164 -17.47 -26.14 39.75
N GLN A 165 -17.17 -27.40 40.09
CA GLN A 165 -16.72 -28.39 39.11
C GLN A 165 -17.82 -28.68 38.09
N ASP A 166 -19.07 -28.85 38.54
CA ASP A 166 -20.20 -29.12 37.66
C ASP A 166 -20.47 -27.92 36.72
N LEU A 167 -20.48 -26.70 37.26
CA LEU A 167 -20.65 -25.45 36.49
C LEU A 167 -19.54 -25.23 35.45
N THR A 168 -18.33 -25.71 35.72
CA THR A 168 -17.16 -25.55 34.82
C THR A 168 -16.86 -26.78 33.98
N LEU A 169 -17.65 -27.86 34.11
CA LEU A 169 -17.37 -29.17 33.53
C LEU A 169 -15.96 -29.68 33.87
N GLY A 170 -15.48 -29.38 35.08
CA GLY A 170 -14.15 -29.73 35.57
C GLY A 170 -12.98 -28.97 34.94
N ARG A 171 -13.24 -27.97 34.08
CA ARG A 171 -12.18 -27.23 33.36
C ARG A 171 -11.42 -26.24 34.23
N LEU A 172 -12.04 -25.74 35.31
CA LEU A 172 -11.40 -24.84 36.26
C LEU A 172 -10.80 -25.66 37.41
N PRO A 173 -9.47 -25.85 37.47
CA PRO A 173 -8.86 -26.40 38.67
C PRO A 173 -9.02 -25.40 39.82
N VAL A 174 -9.42 -25.90 40.98
CA VAL A 174 -9.66 -25.09 42.19
C VAL A 174 -8.70 -25.52 43.29
N ILE A 175 -8.10 -24.54 43.94
CA ILE A 175 -7.28 -24.72 45.12
C ILE A 175 -7.67 -23.72 46.19
N GLY A 176 -7.53 -24.08 47.46
CA GLY A 176 -7.72 -23.15 48.55
C GLY A 176 -7.85 -23.84 49.89
N GLY A 177 -8.47 -23.13 50.83
CA GLY A 177 -8.73 -23.61 52.16
C GLY A 177 -9.95 -22.95 52.77
N THR A 178 -10.48 -23.57 53.82
CA THR A 178 -11.52 -22.97 54.64
C THR A 178 -10.93 -21.90 55.56
N ALA A 179 -11.66 -20.81 55.74
CA ALA A 179 -11.31 -19.77 56.69
C ALA A 179 -11.40 -20.31 58.12
N GLY A 180 -10.42 -19.97 58.95
CA GLY A 180 -10.34 -20.36 60.36
C GLY A 180 -10.33 -19.15 61.29
N ASP A 181 -10.30 -19.42 62.58
CA ASP A 181 -10.43 -18.41 63.62
C ASP A 181 -9.59 -18.76 64.86
N ASP A 182 -8.32 -19.13 64.68
CA ASP A 182 -7.40 -19.44 65.78
C ASP A 182 -7.93 -20.47 66.80
N TRP A 183 -8.70 -21.47 66.34
CA TRP A 183 -9.33 -22.51 67.16
C TRP A 183 -10.48 -22.03 68.07
N HIS A 184 -11.01 -20.82 67.88
CA HIS A 184 -12.16 -20.34 68.66
C HIS A 184 -13.47 -21.02 68.23
N PHE A 185 -13.60 -21.41 66.95
CA PHE A 185 -14.83 -21.95 66.35
C PHE A 185 -16.06 -21.04 66.57
N GLU A 186 -15.89 -19.72 66.57
CA GLU A 186 -16.95 -18.74 66.70
C GLU A 186 -17.35 -18.14 65.35
N THR A 187 -16.39 -17.57 64.62
CA THR A 187 -16.66 -16.88 63.36
C THR A 187 -15.39 -16.75 62.52
N ASN A 188 -15.52 -16.87 61.20
CA ASN A 188 -14.42 -16.78 60.27
C ASN A 188 -14.78 -15.90 59.07
N TYR A 189 -13.75 -15.39 58.39
CA TYR A 189 -13.86 -14.31 57.42
C TYR A 189 -13.10 -14.59 56.13
N VAL A 190 -13.74 -14.31 55.00
CA VAL A 190 -13.06 -14.09 53.71
C VAL A 190 -12.90 -12.60 53.46
N ARG A 191 -11.94 -12.20 52.64
CA ARG A 191 -11.59 -10.77 52.44
C ARG A 191 -11.61 -10.40 50.97
N LYS A 192 -12.23 -9.28 50.63
CA LYS A 192 -12.17 -8.67 49.29
C LYS A 192 -11.99 -7.16 49.44
N GLY A 193 -10.91 -6.64 48.85
CA GLY A 193 -10.57 -5.22 48.97
C GLY A 193 -10.33 -4.85 50.44
N ARG A 194 -11.05 -3.84 50.93
CA ARG A 194 -10.91 -3.33 52.31
C ARG A 194 -11.92 -3.89 53.30
N ARG A 195 -12.73 -4.89 52.91
CA ARG A 195 -13.81 -5.45 53.74
C ARG A 195 -13.55 -6.91 54.10
N ALA A 196 -13.87 -7.26 55.33
CA ALA A 196 -13.97 -8.63 55.81
C ALA A 196 -15.44 -9.10 55.76
N TYR A 197 -15.66 -10.33 55.29
CA TYR A 197 -16.98 -10.91 55.09
C TYR A 197 -17.10 -12.18 55.95
N ALA A 198 -17.94 -12.12 56.98
CA ALA A 198 -18.30 -13.29 57.78
C ALA A 198 -19.29 -14.18 57.03
N ASP A 199 -19.29 -15.48 57.32
CA ASP A 199 -20.22 -16.46 56.72
C ASP A 199 -20.34 -16.33 55.19
N SER A 200 -19.19 -16.18 54.54
CA SER A 200 -19.11 -15.82 53.13
C SER A 200 -18.04 -16.63 52.41
N LEU A 201 -18.28 -16.92 51.13
CA LEU A 201 -17.28 -17.52 50.25
C LEU A 201 -16.68 -16.46 49.33
N LEU A 202 -15.40 -16.67 48.98
CA LEU A 202 -14.71 -15.91 47.96
C LEU A 202 -14.16 -16.87 46.91
N LEU A 203 -14.47 -16.58 45.64
CA LEU A 203 -13.86 -17.22 44.50
C LEU A 203 -13.07 -16.18 43.69
N ALA A 204 -11.75 -16.35 43.65
CA ALA A 204 -10.89 -15.58 42.76
C ALA A 204 -10.46 -16.46 41.58
N VAL A 205 -10.93 -16.14 40.38
CA VAL A 205 -10.45 -16.79 39.15
C VAL A 205 -9.23 -16.04 38.65
N VAL A 206 -8.09 -16.73 38.61
CA VAL A 206 -6.81 -16.19 38.16
C VAL A 206 -6.52 -16.73 36.77
N GLU A 207 -6.59 -15.87 35.76
CA GLU A 207 -6.14 -16.15 34.41
C GLU A 207 -4.63 -15.93 34.32
N THR A 208 -3.90 -16.84 33.68
CA THR A 208 -2.45 -16.78 33.59
C THR A 208 -1.89 -17.30 32.27
N GLU A 209 -0.81 -16.68 31.80
CA GLU A 209 0.07 -17.21 30.74
C GLU A 209 1.28 -17.95 31.32
N LEU A 210 1.47 -17.92 32.65
CA LEU A 210 2.56 -18.60 33.34
C LEU A 210 2.28 -20.11 33.47
N ARG A 211 3.34 -20.89 33.64
CA ARG A 211 3.22 -22.29 34.07
C ARG A 211 2.65 -22.35 35.48
N LEU A 212 1.69 -23.24 35.69
CA LEU A 212 1.09 -23.49 37.00
C LEU A 212 0.99 -25.00 37.26
N GLY A 213 1.15 -25.38 38.51
CA GLY A 213 1.12 -26.77 38.95
C GLY A 213 0.38 -26.90 40.27
N LEU A 214 -0.42 -27.96 40.41
CA LEU A 214 -1.31 -28.18 41.54
C LEU A 214 -1.18 -29.62 42.07
N ALA A 215 -1.22 -29.77 43.39
CA ALA A 215 -1.23 -31.07 44.05
C ALA A 215 -1.97 -31.05 45.39
N LEU A 216 -2.44 -32.22 45.82
CA LEU A 216 -3.08 -32.47 47.11
C LEU A 216 -2.65 -33.84 47.65
N GLU A 217 -2.00 -33.84 48.81
CA GLU A 217 -1.47 -35.04 49.48
C GLU A 217 -1.78 -35.01 50.98
N HIS A 218 -2.00 -36.18 51.59
CA HIS A 218 -2.24 -36.27 53.04
C HIS A 218 -1.09 -36.91 53.83
N GLY A 219 -0.42 -37.93 53.30
CA GLY A 219 0.71 -38.61 53.96
C GLY A 219 0.33 -39.67 55.00
N PHE A 220 -0.96 -39.82 55.31
CA PHE A 220 -1.50 -40.93 56.10
C PHE A 220 -1.53 -42.26 55.34
N VAL A 221 -1.34 -43.36 56.06
CA VAL A 221 -1.41 -44.74 55.54
C VAL A 221 -2.45 -45.56 56.31
N PRO A 222 -3.17 -46.49 55.65
CA PRO A 222 -4.12 -47.36 56.35
C PRO A 222 -3.40 -48.28 57.32
N GLN A 223 -4.01 -48.50 58.49
CA GLN A 223 -3.55 -49.41 59.54
C GLN A 223 -4.68 -50.31 60.02
N GLY A 224 -4.32 -51.54 60.38
CA GLY A 224 -5.23 -52.51 60.94
C GLY A 224 -6.20 -53.12 59.92
N GLU A 225 -7.24 -53.76 60.44
CA GLU A 225 -8.28 -54.43 59.65
C GLU A 225 -9.34 -53.44 59.14
N PRO A 226 -9.95 -53.71 57.97
CA PRO A 226 -11.04 -52.90 57.43
C PRO A 226 -12.27 -52.91 58.34
N LEU A 227 -12.86 -51.74 58.54
CA LEU A 227 -14.04 -51.50 59.36
C LEU A 227 -15.29 -51.33 58.51
N LEU A 228 -16.18 -52.33 58.52
CA LEU A 228 -17.42 -52.28 57.75
C LEU A 228 -18.49 -51.47 58.49
N VAL A 229 -18.97 -50.41 57.85
CA VAL A 229 -20.16 -49.66 58.32
C VAL A 229 -21.39 -50.51 58.08
N THR A 230 -21.97 -51.05 59.15
CA THR A 230 -23.20 -51.85 59.07
C THR A 230 -24.45 -51.01 59.26
N ARG A 231 -24.34 -49.86 59.93
CA ARG A 231 -25.46 -48.95 60.13
C ARG A 231 -25.01 -47.50 60.28
N SER A 232 -25.69 -46.59 59.60
CA SER A 232 -25.39 -45.14 59.65
C SER A 232 -26.63 -44.30 59.45
N LEU A 233 -26.66 -43.10 60.03
CA LEU A 233 -27.71 -42.12 59.84
C LEU A 233 -27.11 -40.71 59.67
N GLY A 234 -27.16 -40.19 58.44
CA GLY A 234 -26.57 -38.89 58.12
C GLY A 234 -25.07 -38.86 58.42
N HIS A 235 -24.67 -37.98 59.35
CA HIS A 235 -23.27 -37.86 59.80
C HIS A 235 -22.90 -38.84 60.91
N GLU A 236 -23.84 -39.60 61.46
CA GLU A 236 -23.59 -40.54 62.55
C GLU A 236 -23.40 -41.96 62.02
N VAL A 237 -22.24 -42.54 62.27
CA VAL A 237 -22.03 -43.98 62.12
C VAL A 237 -22.45 -44.64 63.43
N LEU A 238 -23.51 -45.45 63.36
CA LEU A 238 -24.11 -46.09 64.52
C LEU A 238 -23.39 -47.40 64.83
N GLU A 239 -23.09 -48.20 63.81
CA GLU A 239 -22.51 -49.52 63.97
C GLU A 239 -21.35 -49.79 63.01
N LEU A 240 -20.29 -50.38 63.56
CA LEU A 240 -19.16 -50.96 62.82
C LEU A 240 -19.12 -52.45 63.14
N HIS A 241 -19.13 -53.31 62.12
CA HIS A 241 -19.22 -54.76 62.27
C HIS A 241 -20.38 -55.24 63.15
N GLY A 242 -21.53 -54.56 63.11
CA GLY A 242 -22.68 -54.88 63.95
C GLY A 242 -22.49 -54.58 65.44
N GLN A 243 -21.46 -53.83 65.81
CA GLN A 243 -21.22 -53.35 67.17
C GLN A 243 -21.30 -51.81 67.22
N PRO A 244 -21.63 -51.19 68.37
CA PRO A 244 -21.65 -49.74 68.51
C PRO A 244 -20.33 -49.11 68.05
N ALA A 245 -20.40 -48.19 67.10
CA ALA A 245 -19.23 -47.65 66.41
C ALA A 245 -18.24 -46.98 67.37
N GLY A 246 -18.75 -46.29 68.41
CA GLY A 246 -17.94 -45.64 69.43
C GLY A 246 -17.09 -46.62 70.23
N VAL A 247 -17.64 -47.79 70.56
CA VAL A 247 -16.92 -48.84 71.29
C VAL A 247 -15.82 -49.44 70.41
N VAL A 248 -16.13 -49.73 69.15
CA VAL A 248 -15.16 -50.31 68.19
C VAL A 248 -14.01 -49.34 67.95
N LEU A 249 -14.30 -48.08 67.63
CA LEU A 249 -13.27 -47.07 67.37
C LEU A 249 -12.41 -46.79 68.61
N CYS A 250 -13.00 -46.63 69.79
CA CYS A 250 -12.22 -46.39 71.00
C CYS A 250 -11.28 -47.56 71.32
N ARG A 251 -11.76 -48.82 71.16
CA ARG A 251 -10.93 -50.01 71.34
C ARG A 251 -9.71 -50.02 70.42
N LEU A 252 -9.91 -49.70 69.14
CA LEU A 252 -8.84 -49.70 68.15
C LEU A 252 -7.89 -48.51 68.28
N LEU A 253 -8.40 -47.36 68.69
CA LEU A 253 -7.61 -46.15 68.98
C LEU A 253 -6.89 -46.22 70.34
N GLY A 254 -7.10 -47.28 71.12
CA GLY A 254 -6.47 -47.46 72.43
C GLY A 254 -6.98 -46.51 73.51
N CYS A 255 -8.19 -45.96 73.37
CA CYS A 255 -8.80 -45.04 74.34
C CYS A 255 -10.07 -45.62 74.97
N ASN A 256 -10.45 -45.09 76.14
CA ASN A 256 -11.71 -45.46 76.80
C ASN A 256 -12.85 -44.52 76.34
N PRO A 257 -14.04 -45.02 75.96
CA PRO A 257 -15.18 -44.18 75.60
C PRO A 257 -15.51 -43.07 76.60
N GLU A 258 -15.40 -43.33 77.90
CA GLU A 258 -15.67 -42.31 78.93
C GLU A 258 -14.57 -41.24 78.99
N GLU A 259 -13.33 -41.57 78.63
CA GLU A 259 -12.22 -40.62 78.59
C GLU A 259 -12.35 -39.62 77.44
N VAL A 260 -12.90 -40.07 76.31
CA VAL A 260 -13.07 -39.25 75.09
C VAL A 260 -14.46 -38.65 74.97
N ARG A 261 -15.33 -38.85 75.97
CA ARG A 261 -16.67 -38.28 75.99
C ARG A 261 -16.63 -36.75 75.96
N GLY A 262 -17.34 -36.15 75.02
CA GLY A 262 -17.32 -34.70 74.79
C GLY A 262 -16.02 -34.15 74.20
N LYS A 263 -15.00 -35.00 73.98
CA LYS A 263 -13.77 -34.61 73.30
C LYS A 263 -13.89 -34.93 71.82
N HIS A 264 -13.25 -34.11 70.99
CA HIS A 264 -13.14 -34.38 69.57
C HIS A 264 -12.16 -35.55 69.33
N LEU A 265 -12.64 -36.66 68.78
CA LEU A 265 -11.95 -37.95 68.72
C LEU A 265 -10.66 -37.88 67.90
N THR A 266 -10.71 -37.45 66.63
CA THR A 266 -9.49 -37.33 65.80
C THR A 266 -8.48 -36.33 66.38
N LEU A 267 -8.94 -35.28 67.04
CA LEU A 267 -8.09 -34.30 67.72
C LEU A 267 -7.38 -34.91 68.93
N PHE A 268 -8.10 -35.71 69.71
CA PHE A 268 -7.59 -36.38 70.89
C PHE A 268 -6.61 -37.50 70.52
N THR A 269 -6.97 -38.34 69.55
CA THR A 269 -6.19 -39.53 69.17
C THR A 269 -5.11 -39.25 68.13
N ARG A 270 -5.18 -38.09 67.43
CA ARG A 270 -4.34 -37.75 66.27
C ARG A 270 -4.43 -38.75 65.11
N GLN A 271 -5.45 -39.59 65.09
CA GLN A 271 -5.66 -40.62 64.07
C GLN A 271 -7.02 -40.43 63.38
N PRO A 272 -7.04 -40.09 62.08
CA PRO A 272 -8.26 -40.05 61.30
C PRO A 272 -8.70 -41.44 60.85
N VAL A 273 -9.87 -41.49 60.22
CA VAL A 273 -10.42 -42.69 59.59
C VAL A 273 -10.44 -42.45 58.08
N GLY A 274 -9.99 -43.39 57.27
CA GLY A 274 -9.96 -43.28 55.82
C GLY A 274 -11.01 -44.17 55.17
N GLN A 275 -11.47 -43.80 53.99
CA GLN A 275 -12.27 -44.66 53.12
C GLN A 275 -11.67 -44.70 51.72
N VAL A 276 -11.86 -45.80 50.99
CA VAL A 276 -11.35 -45.92 49.63
C VAL A 276 -12.36 -45.28 48.68
N SER A 277 -11.91 -44.28 47.91
CA SER A 277 -12.69 -43.69 46.81
C SER A 277 -12.75 -44.63 45.61
N LEU A 278 -13.69 -44.38 44.67
CA LEU A 278 -13.82 -45.16 43.42
C LEU A 278 -12.52 -45.24 42.58
N GLY A 279 -11.59 -44.30 42.77
CA GLY A 279 -10.29 -44.28 42.10
C GLY A 279 -9.16 -44.96 42.89
N GLY A 280 -9.44 -45.70 43.96
CA GLY A 280 -8.45 -46.40 44.76
C GLY A 280 -7.64 -45.52 45.72
N ARG A 281 -7.88 -44.20 45.75
CA ARG A 281 -7.29 -43.25 46.71
C ARG A 281 -8.03 -43.30 48.05
N PHE A 282 -7.29 -43.24 49.15
CA PHE A 282 -7.86 -43.02 50.48
C PHE A 282 -8.28 -41.56 50.65
N VAL A 283 -9.54 -41.35 51.05
CA VAL A 283 -10.08 -40.05 51.43
C VAL A 283 -10.23 -40.05 52.96
N LEU A 284 -9.68 -39.02 53.60
CA LEU A 284 -9.71 -38.92 55.07
C LEU A 284 -11.03 -38.34 55.56
N ASN A 285 -11.63 -39.05 56.52
CA ASN A 285 -12.78 -38.66 57.29
C ASN A 285 -12.37 -38.31 58.72
N VAL A 286 -12.94 -37.23 59.23
CA VAL A 286 -12.67 -36.74 60.59
C VAL A 286 -13.75 -37.28 61.52
N ALA A 287 -13.36 -38.14 62.46
CA ALA A 287 -14.23 -38.61 63.53
C ALA A 287 -14.28 -37.56 64.65
N ARG A 288 -15.48 -37.08 64.97
CA ARG A 288 -15.70 -35.93 65.83
C ARG A 288 -16.08 -36.33 67.23
N PHE A 289 -17.32 -36.70 67.51
CA PHE A 289 -17.78 -36.93 68.87
C PHE A 289 -18.49 -38.27 68.99
N LEU A 290 -18.29 -38.93 70.13
CA LEU A 290 -19.15 -40.03 70.54
C LEU A 290 -20.56 -39.50 70.78
N THR A 291 -21.56 -40.22 70.28
CA THR A 291 -22.97 -39.87 70.49
C THR A 291 -23.52 -40.55 71.74
N PRO A 292 -24.61 -40.02 72.33
CA PRO A 292 -25.29 -40.68 73.45
C PRO A 292 -25.75 -42.11 73.12
N GLY A 293 -26.01 -42.41 71.84
CA GLY A 293 -26.39 -43.75 71.36
C GLY A 293 -25.23 -44.73 71.17
N GLY A 294 -23.99 -44.34 71.49
CA GLY A 294 -22.80 -45.19 71.32
C GLY A 294 -22.23 -45.21 69.89
N GLY A 295 -22.74 -44.34 69.01
CA GLY A 295 -22.20 -44.10 67.67
C GLY A 295 -21.08 -43.06 67.66
N VAL A 296 -20.62 -42.70 66.46
CA VAL A 296 -19.63 -41.65 66.24
C VAL A 296 -20.09 -40.72 65.13
N THR A 297 -20.03 -39.41 65.39
CA THR A 297 -20.27 -38.39 64.37
C THR A 297 -19.03 -38.16 63.53
N PHE A 298 -19.21 -38.08 62.22
CA PHE A 298 -18.18 -37.78 61.24
C PHE A 298 -18.38 -36.41 60.60
N ALA A 299 -17.30 -35.81 60.12
CA ALA A 299 -17.38 -34.54 59.41
C ALA A 299 -18.19 -34.62 58.11
N GLN A 300 -18.08 -35.74 57.41
CA GLN A 300 -18.87 -36.04 56.22
C GLN A 300 -19.77 -37.25 56.48
N PRO A 301 -20.94 -37.34 55.85
CA PRO A 301 -21.78 -38.52 55.90
C PRO A 301 -21.03 -39.75 55.38
N VAL A 302 -21.14 -40.86 56.10
CA VAL A 302 -20.56 -42.15 55.70
C VAL A 302 -21.70 -43.14 55.49
N ALA A 303 -21.80 -43.71 54.29
CA ALA A 303 -22.91 -44.57 53.91
C ALA A 303 -22.76 -46.00 54.46
N GLU A 304 -23.89 -46.68 54.69
CA GLU A 304 -23.92 -48.12 54.98
C GLU A 304 -23.23 -48.93 53.87
N GLY A 305 -22.48 -49.96 54.26
CA GLY A 305 -21.66 -50.75 53.36
C GLY A 305 -20.29 -50.14 53.03
N THR A 306 -20.01 -48.91 53.47
CA THR A 306 -18.68 -48.31 53.32
C THR A 306 -17.66 -49.06 54.18
N VAL A 307 -16.48 -49.30 53.60
CA VAL A 307 -15.33 -49.86 54.32
C VAL A 307 -14.41 -48.72 54.74
N LEU A 308 -14.19 -48.62 56.05
CA LEU A 308 -13.33 -47.63 56.68
C LEU A 308 -12.01 -48.27 57.13
N TYR A 309 -10.98 -47.47 57.30
CA TYR A 309 -9.66 -47.88 57.79
C TYR A 309 -9.20 -46.89 58.85
N LEU A 310 -8.56 -47.35 59.92
CA LEU A 310 -7.78 -46.42 60.73
C LEU A 310 -6.58 -45.93 59.92
N MET A 311 -6.25 -44.66 60.06
CA MET A 311 -5.19 -44.04 59.27
C MET A 311 -4.13 -43.50 60.21
N ALA A 312 -2.87 -43.88 59.97
CA ALA A 312 -1.74 -43.38 60.75
C ALA A 312 -0.98 -42.31 59.97
N GLY A 313 -0.76 -41.17 60.64
CA GLY A 313 0.09 -40.09 60.15
C GLY A 313 1.36 -40.04 60.97
N GLU A 314 2.41 -40.72 60.52
CA GLU A 314 3.73 -40.59 61.13
C GLU A 314 4.45 -39.36 60.55
N PRO A 315 5.32 -38.67 61.31
CA PRO A 315 6.01 -37.48 60.82
C PRO A 315 6.73 -37.70 59.49
N GLY A 316 7.39 -38.84 59.29
CA GLY A 316 8.05 -39.17 58.01
C GLY A 316 7.09 -39.24 56.82
N GLY A 317 5.89 -39.80 57.00
CA GLY A 317 4.86 -39.87 55.97
C GLY A 317 4.30 -38.49 55.60
N LEU A 318 4.12 -37.61 56.60
CA LEU A 318 3.67 -36.24 56.38
C LEU A 318 4.72 -35.40 55.62
N LEU A 319 6.00 -35.49 56.01
CA LEU A 319 7.10 -34.84 55.29
C LEU A 319 7.26 -35.41 53.86
N GLY A 320 7.10 -36.72 53.70
CA GLY A 320 7.06 -37.39 52.40
C GLY A 320 5.93 -36.88 51.51
N ALA A 321 4.74 -36.63 52.08
CA ALA A 321 3.61 -36.05 51.37
C ALA A 321 3.88 -34.62 50.90
N ALA A 322 4.52 -33.77 51.72
CA ALA A 322 4.92 -32.43 51.30
C ALA A 322 5.90 -32.47 50.09
N ARG A 323 6.92 -33.33 50.16
CA ARG A 323 7.86 -33.59 49.05
C ARG A 323 7.14 -34.09 47.80
N SER A 324 6.24 -35.07 47.97
CA SER A 324 5.45 -35.66 46.90
C SER A 324 4.55 -34.61 46.22
N ALA A 325 3.81 -33.82 47.00
CA ALA A 325 2.92 -32.78 46.50
C ALA A 325 3.68 -31.75 45.66
N LEU A 326 4.84 -31.28 46.13
CA LEU A 326 5.61 -30.28 45.40
C LEU A 326 6.19 -30.85 44.10
N ASN A 327 6.75 -32.05 44.15
CA ASN A 327 7.24 -32.73 42.95
C ASN A 327 6.11 -32.95 41.93
N LYS A 328 4.93 -33.39 42.38
CA LYS A 328 3.75 -33.55 41.52
C LYS A 328 3.32 -32.21 40.91
N ALA A 329 3.27 -31.14 41.69
CA ALA A 329 2.93 -29.81 41.18
C ALA A 329 3.95 -29.33 40.13
N LEU A 330 5.25 -29.45 40.40
CA LEU A 330 6.31 -29.09 39.46
C LEU A 330 6.24 -29.90 38.16
N LEU A 331 6.08 -31.23 38.26
CA LEU A 331 6.00 -32.12 37.09
C LEU A 331 4.74 -31.86 36.25
N ARG A 332 3.56 -31.77 36.89
CA ARG A 332 2.29 -31.51 36.19
C ARG A 332 2.29 -30.15 35.49
N GLY A 333 2.88 -29.14 36.13
CA GLY A 333 3.01 -27.80 35.55
C GLY A 333 4.18 -27.65 34.58
N GLY A 334 5.05 -28.66 34.46
CA GLY A 334 6.32 -28.57 33.74
C GLY A 334 7.21 -27.41 34.24
N ILE A 335 7.21 -27.11 35.54
CA ILE A 335 7.86 -25.92 36.09
C ILE A 335 9.32 -26.25 36.42
N THR A 336 10.25 -25.46 35.88
CA THR A 336 11.70 -25.57 36.20
C THR A 336 12.19 -24.39 37.02
N GLN A 337 11.52 -23.24 36.91
CA GLN A 337 11.81 -22.04 37.69
C GLN A 337 10.59 -21.65 38.54
N PRO A 338 10.40 -22.27 39.72
CA PRO A 338 9.31 -21.90 40.62
C PRO A 338 9.47 -20.43 41.05
N GLY A 339 8.38 -19.67 40.99
CA GLY A 339 8.31 -18.26 41.38
C GLY A 339 7.51 -18.01 42.66
N LEU A 340 6.58 -18.90 42.99
CA LEU A 340 5.76 -18.90 44.20
C LEU A 340 5.35 -20.33 44.54
N VAL A 341 5.38 -20.69 45.82
CA VAL A 341 4.74 -21.90 46.35
C VAL A 341 3.68 -21.45 47.36
N LEU A 342 2.41 -21.57 46.99
CA LEU A 342 1.27 -21.27 47.84
C LEU A 342 0.78 -22.57 48.50
N VAL A 343 0.71 -22.57 49.82
CA VAL A 343 0.47 -23.75 50.67
C VAL A 343 -0.82 -23.57 51.47
N PHE A 344 -1.75 -24.48 51.31
CA PHE A 344 -2.89 -24.64 52.21
C PHE A 344 -2.71 -25.95 52.96
N ALA A 345 -2.31 -25.86 54.22
CA ALA A 345 -2.01 -27.03 55.04
C ALA A 345 -3.06 -27.17 56.14
N ASN A 346 -3.40 -28.40 56.52
CA ASN A 346 -4.32 -28.58 57.63
C ASN A 346 -3.70 -28.18 58.98
N ALA A 347 -4.44 -27.43 59.78
CA ALA A 347 -4.01 -26.93 61.09
C ALA A 347 -3.74 -28.04 62.13
N PHE A 348 -4.23 -29.27 61.89
CA PHE A 348 -3.89 -30.42 62.72
C PHE A 348 -2.47 -30.97 62.44
N ARG A 349 -1.88 -30.74 61.26
CA ARG A 349 -0.55 -31.28 60.91
C ARG A 349 0.54 -30.81 61.87
N PRO A 350 0.61 -29.53 62.27
CA PRO A 350 1.51 -29.09 63.34
C PRO A 350 1.36 -29.85 64.67
N LEU A 351 0.16 -30.33 65.01
CA LEU A 351 -0.06 -31.09 66.25
C LEU A 351 0.50 -32.52 66.19
N ILE A 352 0.65 -33.07 64.98
CA ILE A 352 1.25 -34.38 64.72
C ILE A 352 2.76 -34.27 64.57
N LEU A 353 3.22 -33.25 63.82
CA LEU A 353 4.64 -32.98 63.59
C LEU A 353 5.35 -32.44 64.83
N ALA A 354 4.62 -31.75 65.72
CA ALA A 354 5.15 -31.13 66.93
C ALA A 354 6.39 -30.25 66.60
N GLU A 355 7.55 -30.58 67.16
CA GLU A 355 8.81 -29.87 66.94
C GLU A 355 9.25 -29.86 65.47
N LYS A 356 8.76 -30.81 64.66
CA LYS A 356 9.06 -30.94 63.23
C LYS A 356 8.16 -30.12 62.32
N THR A 357 7.30 -29.25 62.86
CA THR A 357 6.38 -28.44 62.04
C THR A 357 7.12 -27.60 61.01
N SER A 358 8.26 -27.01 61.38
CA SER A 358 9.08 -26.22 60.46
C SER A 358 9.72 -27.09 59.36
N GLU A 359 10.07 -28.35 59.65
CA GLU A 359 10.69 -29.26 58.67
C GLU A 359 9.80 -29.48 57.44
N GLU A 360 8.47 -29.50 57.62
CA GLU A 360 7.53 -29.64 56.50
C GLU A 360 7.68 -28.51 55.47
N LEU A 361 7.87 -27.28 55.94
CA LEU A 361 8.03 -26.11 55.08
C LEU A 361 9.47 -25.98 54.56
N GLU A 362 10.48 -26.39 55.33
CA GLU A 362 11.87 -26.45 54.86
C GLU A 362 12.02 -27.41 53.68
N VAL A 363 11.37 -28.59 53.71
CA VAL A 363 11.34 -29.53 52.58
C VAL A 363 10.83 -28.86 51.30
N LEU A 364 9.80 -28.00 51.40
CA LEU A 364 9.27 -27.27 50.26
C LEU A 364 10.26 -26.22 49.73
N LYS A 365 10.95 -25.50 50.62
CA LYS A 365 11.96 -24.50 50.24
C LYS A 365 13.16 -25.13 49.56
N GLU A 366 13.65 -26.25 50.06
CA GLU A 366 14.78 -26.99 49.49
C GLU A 366 14.52 -27.42 48.04
N LEU A 367 13.28 -27.85 47.76
CA LEU A 367 12.87 -28.33 46.44
C LEU A 367 12.48 -27.20 45.48
N ALA A 368 12.18 -26.00 45.99
CA ALA A 368 11.83 -24.82 45.21
C ALA A 368 12.71 -23.60 45.60
N PRO A 369 14.04 -23.68 45.39
CA PRO A 369 14.95 -22.64 45.84
C PRO A 369 14.64 -21.29 45.19
N GLY A 370 14.59 -20.24 46.01
CA GLY A 370 14.31 -18.87 45.55
C GLY A 370 12.83 -18.58 45.23
N ALA A 371 11.92 -19.52 45.46
CA ALA A 371 10.48 -19.26 45.50
C ALA A 371 10.04 -19.10 46.97
N PRO A 372 9.31 -18.02 47.32
CA PRO A 372 8.73 -17.92 48.65
C PRO A 372 7.66 -19.00 48.86
N VAL A 373 7.70 -19.63 50.03
CA VAL A 373 6.69 -20.58 50.52
C VAL A 373 5.77 -19.83 51.46
N VAL A 374 4.52 -19.62 51.04
CA VAL A 374 3.53 -18.81 51.77
C VAL A 374 2.17 -19.49 51.78
N GLY A 375 1.28 -19.06 52.67
CA GLY A 375 -0.09 -19.57 52.72
C GLY A 375 -0.64 -19.53 54.14
N PHE A 376 -1.47 -20.51 54.49
CA PHE A 376 -2.03 -20.58 55.85
C PHE A 376 -2.46 -22.00 56.25
N TYR A 377 -2.66 -22.17 57.55
CA TYR A 377 -3.23 -23.36 58.16
C TYR A 377 -4.76 -23.30 58.19
N SER A 378 -5.38 -24.22 57.46
CA SER A 378 -6.82 -24.35 57.23
C SER A 378 -7.41 -25.52 58.03
N LEU A 379 -8.73 -25.61 58.13
CA LEU A 379 -9.42 -26.78 58.70
C LEU A 379 -9.95 -27.75 57.62
N GLY A 380 -9.78 -27.38 56.35
CA GLY A 380 -9.98 -28.26 55.22
C GLY A 380 -9.43 -27.63 53.94
N GLU A 381 -8.88 -28.45 53.08
CA GLU A 381 -8.07 -28.03 51.95
C GLU A 381 -8.80 -28.41 50.66
N GLN A 382 -8.73 -27.55 49.64
CA GLN A 382 -9.16 -27.90 48.28
C GLN A 382 -7.94 -27.98 47.39
N GLY A 383 -7.85 -29.02 46.55
CA GLY A 383 -6.73 -29.16 45.63
C GLY A 383 -6.81 -30.33 44.68
N LEU A 384 -5.84 -30.42 43.76
CA LEU A 384 -5.82 -31.39 42.67
C LEU A 384 -5.21 -32.75 43.10
N ALA A 385 -6.04 -33.79 43.13
CA ALA A 385 -5.61 -35.16 43.39
C ALA A 385 -5.00 -35.84 42.14
N ASP A 386 -4.52 -37.08 42.31
CA ASP A 386 -3.86 -37.85 41.23
C ASP A 386 -4.75 -38.17 40.03
N GLY A 387 -6.07 -38.25 40.23
CA GLY A 387 -7.03 -38.45 39.15
C GLY A 387 -7.30 -37.22 38.29
N GLY A 388 -6.62 -36.09 38.52
CA GLY A 388 -6.84 -34.84 37.78
C GLY A 388 -8.13 -34.11 38.15
N VAL A 389 -8.79 -34.54 39.25
CA VAL A 389 -10.01 -33.92 39.79
C VAL A 389 -9.66 -33.23 41.11
N CYS A 390 -10.28 -32.09 41.39
CA CYS A 390 -10.07 -31.39 42.65
C CYS A 390 -10.92 -32.03 43.76
N PHE A 391 -10.36 -32.18 44.96
CA PHE A 391 -11.05 -32.72 46.12
C PHE A 391 -11.01 -31.71 47.26
N HIS A 392 -12.04 -31.78 48.10
CA HIS A 392 -11.97 -31.24 49.46
C HIS A 392 -11.52 -32.37 50.38
N GLU A 393 -10.44 -32.17 51.12
CA GLU A 393 -9.95 -33.13 52.10
C GLU A 393 -9.60 -32.43 53.41
N HIS A 394 -9.67 -33.19 54.49
CA HIS A 394 -9.12 -32.77 55.79
C HIS A 394 -7.76 -33.45 56.00
N LEU A 395 -6.94 -32.87 56.88
CA LEU A 395 -5.61 -33.41 57.24
C LEU A 395 -4.62 -33.49 56.06
N ALA A 396 -4.94 -32.80 54.97
CA ALA A 396 -4.14 -32.76 53.77
C ALA A 396 -3.26 -31.51 53.71
N LEU A 397 -2.43 -31.47 52.69
CA LEU A 397 -1.66 -30.31 52.27
C LEU A 397 -1.88 -30.14 50.77
N SER A 398 -2.35 -28.95 50.39
CA SER A 398 -2.53 -28.56 48.99
C SER A 398 -1.52 -27.49 48.59
N LEU A 399 -0.97 -27.65 47.39
CA LEU A 399 0.06 -26.78 46.85
C LEU A 399 -0.36 -26.24 45.49
N LEU A 400 -0.16 -24.93 45.30
CA LEU A 400 -0.09 -24.28 44.01
C LEU A 400 1.33 -23.76 43.80
N VAL A 401 1.94 -24.13 42.69
CA VAL A 401 3.22 -23.57 42.24
C VAL A 401 2.97 -22.73 41.00
N LEU A 402 3.37 -21.46 41.04
CA LEU A 402 3.44 -20.61 39.86
C LEU A 402 4.89 -20.48 39.42
N GLY A 403 5.17 -20.79 38.16
CA GLY A 403 6.47 -20.63 37.54
C GLY A 403 6.76 -19.18 37.13
N ARG A 404 8.04 -18.83 37.00
CA ARG A 404 8.47 -17.58 36.34
C ARG A 404 8.40 -17.66 34.81
N GLU A 405 8.22 -18.87 34.29
CA GLU A 405 8.18 -19.22 32.88
C GLU A 405 6.75 -19.13 32.30
N LEU A 406 6.68 -18.79 31.01
CA LEU A 406 5.44 -18.88 30.24
C LEU A 406 5.09 -20.33 29.92
N SER A 407 3.79 -20.63 29.88
CA SER A 407 3.27 -21.90 29.38
C SER A 407 3.64 -22.08 27.90
N GLN A 408 3.63 -23.33 27.42
CA GLN A 408 3.91 -23.61 26.01
C GLN A 408 2.88 -22.92 25.10
N GLY A 409 1.60 -22.94 25.48
CA GLY A 409 0.53 -22.24 24.76
C GLY A 409 0.78 -20.72 24.70
N ALA A 410 1.20 -20.11 25.81
CA ALA A 410 1.52 -18.69 25.84
C ALA A 410 2.71 -18.32 24.95
N ARG A 411 3.77 -19.15 24.94
CA ARG A 411 4.93 -18.93 24.06
C ARG A 411 4.54 -18.97 22.58
N VAL A 412 3.75 -19.98 22.20
CA VAL A 412 3.25 -20.11 20.82
C VAL A 412 2.35 -18.93 20.45
N ALA A 413 1.43 -18.54 21.34
CA ALA A 413 0.53 -17.40 21.09
C ALA A 413 1.29 -16.06 21.01
N LEU A 414 2.36 -15.88 21.78
CA LEU A 414 3.22 -14.69 21.70
C LEU A 414 4.00 -14.66 20.38
N GLU A 415 4.59 -15.78 19.99
CA GLU A 415 5.35 -15.89 18.73
C GLU A 415 4.43 -15.72 17.51
N ASN A 416 3.24 -16.32 17.52
CA ASN A 416 2.25 -16.13 16.47
C ASN A 416 1.83 -14.65 16.32
N ARG A 417 1.62 -13.94 17.43
CA ARG A 417 1.31 -12.50 17.41
C ARG A 417 2.47 -11.69 16.84
N ARG A 418 3.72 -12.07 17.14
CA ARG A 418 4.91 -11.43 16.59
C ARG A 418 4.99 -11.66 15.08
N LEU A 419 4.90 -12.91 14.63
CA LEU A 419 4.95 -13.29 13.22
C LEU A 419 3.82 -12.63 12.40
N GLN A 420 2.62 -12.51 12.97
CA GLN A 420 1.51 -11.78 12.32
C GLN A 420 1.85 -10.30 12.10
N ARG A 421 2.43 -9.62 13.10
CA ARG A 421 2.85 -8.21 12.95
C ARG A 421 3.98 -8.05 11.92
N GLU A 422 4.95 -8.95 11.91
CA GLU A 422 6.03 -8.96 10.91
C GLU A 422 5.49 -9.20 9.50
N LEU A 423 4.53 -10.12 9.36
CA LEU A 423 3.85 -10.41 8.10
C LEU A 423 3.04 -9.21 7.60
N GLU A 424 2.26 -8.56 8.47
CA GLU A 424 1.49 -7.35 8.13
C GLU A 424 2.42 -6.20 7.70
N ALA A 425 3.52 -5.98 8.41
CA ALA A 425 4.52 -4.98 8.06
C ALA A 425 5.18 -5.27 6.70
N SER A 426 5.58 -6.53 6.47
CA SER A 426 6.17 -6.96 5.19
C SER A 426 5.17 -6.82 4.04
N HIS A 427 3.90 -7.17 4.26
CA HIS A 427 2.86 -7.02 3.25
C HIS A 427 2.62 -5.54 2.90
N GLY A 428 2.59 -4.65 3.90
CA GLY A 428 2.52 -3.20 3.68
C GLY A 428 3.70 -2.65 2.87
N GLN A 429 4.92 -3.13 3.15
CA GLN A 429 6.12 -2.76 2.37
C GLN A 429 6.03 -3.23 0.91
N ILE A 430 5.59 -4.47 0.68
CA ILE A 430 5.43 -5.01 -0.68
C ILE A 430 4.35 -4.23 -1.44
N GLN A 431 3.23 -3.88 -0.79
CA GLN A 431 2.18 -3.07 -1.44
C GLN A 431 2.69 -1.69 -1.84
N ALA A 432 3.45 -1.01 -0.97
CA ALA A 432 4.04 0.29 -1.28
C ALA A 432 5.07 0.19 -2.42
N ALA A 433 5.94 -0.82 -2.41
CA ALA A 433 6.91 -1.07 -3.47
C ALA A 433 6.23 -1.38 -4.82
N ASN A 434 5.16 -2.18 -4.81
CA ASN A 434 4.38 -2.48 -6.00
C ASN A 434 3.70 -1.24 -6.59
N LEU A 435 3.20 -0.33 -5.74
CA LEU A 435 2.61 0.93 -6.20
C LEU A 435 3.67 1.84 -6.84
N ALA A 436 4.82 2.02 -6.19
CA ALA A 436 5.92 2.80 -6.74
C ALA A 436 6.44 2.21 -8.08
N LEU A 437 6.56 0.89 -8.16
CA LEU A 437 6.97 0.21 -9.39
C LEU A 437 5.91 0.37 -10.50
N ALA A 438 4.62 0.33 -10.17
CA ALA A 438 3.55 0.56 -11.14
C ALA A 438 3.61 1.99 -11.70
N GLU A 439 3.88 2.99 -10.87
CA GLU A 439 4.11 4.39 -11.29
C GLU A 439 5.34 4.51 -12.19
N GLU A 440 6.46 3.89 -11.82
CA GLU A 440 7.68 3.89 -12.64
C GLU A 440 7.45 3.22 -14.01
N ILE A 441 6.74 2.08 -14.03
CA ILE A 441 6.39 1.39 -15.29
C ILE A 441 5.47 2.24 -16.15
N ALA A 442 4.48 2.92 -15.57
CA ALA A 442 3.58 3.81 -16.30
C ALA A 442 4.36 4.96 -16.95
N GLU A 443 5.28 5.58 -16.21
CA GLU A 443 6.12 6.67 -16.74
C GLU A 443 7.06 6.19 -17.84
N ARG A 444 7.73 5.04 -17.66
CA ARG A 444 8.57 4.45 -18.70
C ARG A 444 7.78 4.12 -19.97
N ARG A 445 6.54 3.64 -19.84
CA ARG A 445 5.65 3.37 -20.97
C ARG A 445 5.25 4.66 -21.70
N ARG A 446 4.95 5.73 -20.96
CA ARG A 446 4.63 7.05 -21.54
C ARG A 446 5.78 7.59 -22.37
N VAL A 447 6.99 7.64 -21.81
CA VAL A 447 8.19 8.09 -22.51
C VAL A 447 8.50 7.23 -23.75
N ALA A 448 8.34 5.90 -23.63
CA ALA A 448 8.53 5.01 -24.77
C ALA A 448 7.51 5.25 -25.89
N GLN A 449 6.27 5.58 -25.54
CA GLN A 449 5.22 5.90 -26.52
C GLN A 449 5.49 7.26 -27.20
N GLU A 450 5.81 8.31 -26.45
CA GLU A 450 6.17 9.62 -27.00
C GLU A 450 7.37 9.51 -27.96
N LEU A 451 8.37 8.69 -27.62
CA LEU A 451 9.51 8.42 -28.51
C LEU A 451 9.10 7.66 -29.78
N ALA A 452 8.20 6.68 -29.67
CA ALA A 452 7.70 5.93 -30.81
C ALA A 452 6.87 6.81 -31.77
N GLU A 453 6.04 7.70 -31.22
CA GLU A 453 5.27 8.69 -31.98
C GLU A 453 6.20 9.69 -32.68
N ALA A 454 7.16 10.29 -31.95
CA ALA A 454 8.13 11.22 -32.54
C ALA A 454 8.98 10.58 -33.65
N LYS A 455 9.40 9.31 -33.47
CA LYS A 455 10.10 8.55 -34.52
C LYS A 455 9.22 8.39 -35.76
N ARG A 456 7.96 8.01 -35.58
CA ARG A 456 7.01 7.80 -36.68
C ARG A 456 6.70 9.11 -37.41
N ASP A 457 6.55 10.21 -36.68
CA ASP A 457 6.32 11.53 -37.26
C ASP A 457 7.52 11.99 -38.09
N TRP A 458 8.74 11.81 -37.59
CA TRP A 458 9.95 12.08 -38.36
C TRP A 458 10.01 11.26 -39.64
N GLU A 459 9.74 9.96 -39.57
CA GLU A 459 9.69 9.08 -40.75
C GLU A 459 8.63 9.55 -41.75
N ASN A 460 7.42 9.87 -41.28
CA ASN A 460 6.32 10.36 -42.13
C ASN A 460 6.68 11.68 -42.83
N ILE A 461 7.23 12.66 -42.09
CA ILE A 461 7.64 13.96 -42.65
C ILE A 461 8.72 13.75 -43.70
N PHE A 462 9.73 12.94 -43.40
CA PHE A 462 10.82 12.66 -44.33
C PHE A 462 10.34 11.95 -45.60
N GLN A 463 9.41 11.00 -45.48
CA GLN A 463 8.79 10.32 -46.62
C GLN A 463 7.87 11.22 -47.44
N ALA A 464 7.20 12.20 -46.81
CA ALA A 464 6.30 13.14 -47.48
C ALA A 464 7.02 14.19 -48.36
N ILE A 465 8.35 14.31 -48.26
CA ILE A 465 9.13 15.20 -49.13
C ILE A 465 9.00 14.70 -50.58
N VAL A 466 8.38 15.52 -51.44
CA VAL A 466 8.11 15.18 -52.85
C VAL A 466 9.39 15.03 -53.68
N GLN A 467 10.44 15.76 -53.31
CA GLN A 467 11.73 15.72 -53.98
C GLN A 467 12.57 14.54 -53.48
N PRO A 468 13.41 13.92 -54.32
CA PRO A 468 14.42 12.97 -53.88
C PRO A 468 15.26 13.50 -52.72
N ALA A 469 15.16 12.87 -51.55
CA ALA A 469 15.82 13.29 -50.32
C ALA A 469 16.63 12.16 -49.68
N PHE A 470 17.78 12.52 -49.13
CA PHE A 470 18.72 11.64 -48.45
C PHE A 470 19.18 12.26 -47.15
N VAL A 471 19.33 11.44 -46.11
CA VAL A 471 20.08 11.79 -44.89
C VAL A 471 21.39 11.03 -44.92
N LEU A 472 22.49 11.75 -44.72
CA LEU A 472 23.85 11.22 -44.82
C LEU A 472 24.61 11.42 -43.51
N ASP A 473 25.57 10.54 -43.21
CA ASP A 473 26.53 10.75 -42.13
C ASP A 473 27.66 11.72 -42.52
N ALA A 474 28.60 11.94 -41.59
CA ALA A 474 29.75 12.83 -41.80
C ALA A 474 30.67 12.40 -42.97
N ASP A 475 30.66 11.11 -43.30
CA ASP A 475 31.48 10.47 -44.34
C ASP A 475 30.69 10.22 -45.64
N PHE A 476 29.50 10.82 -45.75
CA PHE A 476 28.60 10.78 -46.90
C PHE A 476 27.89 9.44 -47.16
N HIS A 477 27.89 8.52 -46.21
CA HIS A 477 27.10 7.30 -46.31
C HIS A 477 25.62 7.60 -46.12
N VAL A 478 24.77 6.94 -46.92
CA VAL A 478 23.32 7.12 -46.84
C VAL A 478 22.79 6.45 -45.57
N LEU A 479 22.30 7.25 -44.63
CA LEU A 479 21.62 6.80 -43.41
C LEU A 479 20.12 6.59 -43.62
N ALA A 480 19.48 7.44 -44.44
CA ALA A 480 18.07 7.31 -44.80
C ALA A 480 17.81 7.87 -46.21
N VAL A 481 16.79 7.34 -46.88
CA VAL A 481 16.36 7.75 -48.23
C VAL A 481 14.84 7.73 -48.30
N ASN A 482 14.23 8.75 -48.90
CA ASN A 482 12.77 8.83 -49.03
C ASN A 482 12.26 8.10 -50.29
N GLU A 483 10.95 7.86 -50.34
CA GLU A 483 10.30 7.13 -51.42
C GLU A 483 10.44 7.84 -52.78
N ALA A 484 10.42 9.18 -52.78
CA ALA A 484 10.66 9.96 -53.98
C ALA A 484 12.05 9.65 -54.60
N ALA A 485 13.10 9.56 -53.78
CA ALA A 485 14.43 9.20 -54.25
C ALA A 485 14.50 7.76 -54.79
N LEU A 486 13.85 6.81 -54.14
CA LEU A 486 13.79 5.42 -54.62
C LEU A 486 13.10 5.33 -55.98
N LYS A 487 11.96 6.02 -56.15
CA LYS A 487 11.20 6.09 -57.41
C LYS A 487 12.00 6.76 -58.52
N THR A 488 12.63 7.91 -58.24
CA THR A 488 13.41 8.65 -59.25
C THR A 488 14.65 7.87 -59.70
N LEU A 489 15.31 7.15 -58.79
CA LEU A 489 16.52 6.38 -59.11
C LEU A 489 16.23 4.96 -59.61
N GLY A 490 15.01 4.45 -59.44
CA GLY A 490 14.66 3.06 -59.77
C GLY A 490 15.44 2.02 -58.97
N LYS A 491 15.84 2.35 -57.73
CA LYS A 491 16.67 1.51 -56.85
C LYS A 491 15.94 1.19 -55.56
N GLU A 492 16.20 0.00 -55.01
CA GLU A 492 15.71 -0.37 -53.68
C GLU A 492 16.54 0.27 -52.56
N ALA A 493 15.92 0.53 -51.41
CA ALA A 493 16.59 1.18 -50.27
C ALA A 493 17.84 0.41 -49.81
N ALA A 494 17.79 -0.93 -49.81
CA ALA A 494 18.91 -1.78 -49.43
C ALA A 494 20.16 -1.60 -50.32
N ALA A 495 19.99 -1.17 -51.58
CA ALA A 495 21.10 -0.90 -52.48
C ALA A 495 21.76 0.48 -52.24
N LEU A 496 21.09 1.37 -51.51
CA LEU A 496 21.53 2.74 -51.26
C LEU A 496 22.06 2.95 -49.84
N LEU A 497 21.40 2.35 -48.84
CA LEU A 497 21.74 2.51 -47.42
C LEU A 497 23.17 2.01 -47.11
N GLY A 498 23.88 2.77 -46.29
CA GLY A 498 25.25 2.47 -45.85
C GLY A 498 26.33 2.66 -46.91
N ARG A 499 25.99 3.06 -48.14
CA ARG A 499 26.96 3.33 -49.21
C ARG A 499 27.19 4.84 -49.37
N PRO A 500 28.39 5.29 -49.79
CA PRO A 500 28.64 6.69 -50.11
C PRO A 500 27.67 7.18 -51.19
N CYS A 501 27.11 8.38 -51.03
CA CYS A 501 26.02 8.85 -51.89
C CYS A 501 26.36 8.89 -53.39
N TYR A 502 27.61 9.17 -53.76
CA TYR A 502 28.06 9.26 -55.15
C TYR A 502 28.18 7.87 -55.80
N GLN A 503 28.57 6.87 -55.01
CA GLN A 503 28.59 5.46 -55.42
C GLN A 503 27.16 4.89 -55.48
N ALA A 504 26.32 5.22 -54.50
CA ALA A 504 24.94 4.75 -54.42
C ALA A 504 24.07 5.29 -55.57
N VAL A 505 24.22 6.57 -55.91
CA VAL A 505 23.41 7.24 -56.95
C VAL A 505 23.97 6.94 -58.35
N GLU A 506 25.22 7.30 -58.63
CA GLU A 506 25.80 7.25 -59.99
C GLU A 506 26.86 6.15 -60.19
N GLY A 507 27.17 5.36 -59.17
CA GLY A 507 28.21 4.32 -59.28
C GLY A 507 29.64 4.86 -59.36
N LEU A 508 29.85 6.13 -59.02
CA LEU A 508 31.17 6.77 -59.09
C LEU A 508 32.10 6.28 -57.97
N GLU A 509 33.41 6.22 -58.25
CA GLU A 509 34.44 5.90 -57.25
C GLU A 509 34.81 7.10 -56.36
N ALA A 510 34.53 8.33 -56.82
CA ALA A 510 34.77 9.57 -56.09
C ALA A 510 33.62 10.59 -56.29
N PRO A 511 33.45 11.56 -55.36
CA PRO A 511 32.46 12.63 -55.53
C PRO A 511 32.72 13.45 -56.80
N PRO A 512 31.68 13.87 -57.54
CA PRO A 512 31.86 14.67 -58.75
C PRO A 512 32.55 16.02 -58.44
N PRO A 513 33.27 16.63 -59.41
CA PRO A 513 34.05 17.85 -59.19
C PRO A 513 33.26 19.03 -58.62
N HIS A 514 31.98 19.14 -58.98
CA HIS A 514 31.06 20.18 -58.51
C HIS A 514 30.07 19.69 -57.44
N CYS A 515 30.44 18.65 -56.67
CA CYS A 515 29.56 18.08 -55.66
C CYS A 515 29.22 19.11 -54.53
N PRO A 516 27.94 19.42 -54.30
CA PRO A 516 27.54 20.36 -53.24
C PRO A 516 27.83 19.83 -51.83
N LEU A 517 27.90 18.50 -51.64
CA LEU A 517 28.29 17.89 -50.36
C LEU A 517 29.70 18.25 -49.92
N ARG A 518 30.65 18.33 -50.86
CA ARG A 518 32.04 18.69 -50.55
C ARG A 518 32.11 20.14 -50.07
N ARG A 519 31.40 21.03 -50.76
CA ARG A 519 31.31 22.44 -50.39
C ARG A 519 30.64 22.62 -49.02
N ALA A 520 29.52 21.94 -48.77
CA ALA A 520 28.82 22.02 -47.50
C ALA A 520 29.66 21.50 -46.31
N ARG A 521 30.48 20.45 -46.53
CA ARG A 521 31.43 19.97 -45.53
C ARG A 521 32.53 20.98 -45.24
N ASP A 522 33.12 21.55 -46.29
CA ASP A 522 34.28 22.44 -46.15
C ASP A 522 33.89 23.83 -45.61
N THR A 523 32.66 24.31 -45.87
CA THR A 523 32.16 25.62 -45.39
C THR A 523 31.27 25.54 -44.15
N GLY A 524 30.71 24.38 -43.83
CA GLY A 524 29.67 24.22 -42.80
C GLY A 524 28.35 24.92 -43.10
N GLN A 525 28.13 25.37 -44.34
CA GLN A 525 26.95 26.09 -44.79
C GLN A 525 26.20 25.32 -45.89
N PRO A 526 24.90 25.58 -46.11
CA PRO A 526 24.16 24.97 -47.22
C PRO A 526 24.82 25.26 -48.58
N ALA A 527 24.89 24.26 -49.45
CA ALA A 527 25.45 24.39 -50.78
C ALA A 527 24.57 23.72 -51.82
N SER A 528 24.46 24.35 -52.99
CA SER A 528 23.70 23.83 -54.12
C SER A 528 24.55 23.78 -55.39
N ALA A 529 24.28 22.81 -56.25
CA ALA A 529 24.87 22.71 -57.58
C ALA A 529 23.91 22.02 -58.54
N GLU A 530 23.93 22.45 -59.81
CA GLU A 530 23.26 21.71 -60.88
C GLU A 530 24.09 20.47 -61.22
N ILE A 531 23.44 19.32 -61.18
CA ILE A 531 24.02 18.02 -61.49
C ILE A 531 23.17 17.38 -62.57
N PHE A 532 23.81 17.04 -63.69
CA PHE A 532 23.20 16.24 -64.74
C PHE A 532 23.42 14.76 -64.41
N LEU A 533 22.35 14.02 -64.17
CA LEU A 533 22.43 12.58 -63.92
C LEU A 533 22.35 11.85 -65.26
N PHE A 534 23.50 11.38 -65.76
CA PHE A 534 23.62 10.77 -67.08
C PHE A 534 22.69 9.57 -67.30
N HIS A 535 22.56 8.70 -66.31
CA HIS A 535 21.71 7.50 -66.40
C HIS A 535 20.20 7.80 -66.48
N LEU A 536 19.78 9.04 -66.17
CA LEU A 536 18.38 9.48 -66.17
C LEU A 536 18.11 10.54 -67.24
N GLU A 537 19.14 11.01 -67.94
CA GLU A 537 19.07 12.12 -68.91
C GLU A 537 18.37 13.39 -68.37
N LYS A 538 18.52 13.64 -67.07
CA LYS A 538 17.80 14.71 -66.34
C LYS A 538 18.77 15.61 -65.60
N THR A 539 18.44 16.91 -65.56
CA THR A 539 19.19 17.90 -64.77
C THR A 539 18.51 18.12 -63.43
N PHE A 540 19.25 18.01 -62.35
CA PHE A 540 18.78 18.26 -60.99
C PHE A 540 19.56 19.39 -60.33
N LEU A 541 18.87 20.31 -59.66
CA LEU A 541 19.46 21.17 -58.65
C LEU A 541 19.56 20.39 -57.34
N VAL A 542 20.78 20.01 -56.97
CA VAL A 542 21.05 19.29 -55.74
C VAL A 542 21.46 20.28 -54.65
N THR A 543 20.69 20.33 -53.57
CA THR A 543 20.96 21.16 -52.38
C THR A 543 21.31 20.26 -51.21
N VAL A 544 22.37 20.64 -50.48
CA VAL A 544 22.88 19.90 -49.33
C VAL A 544 22.98 20.84 -48.14
N THR A 545 22.34 20.46 -47.04
CA THR A 545 22.27 21.24 -45.80
C THR A 545 22.88 20.45 -44.65
N PRO A 546 23.91 20.97 -43.94
CA PRO A 546 24.44 20.33 -42.73
C PRO A 546 23.47 20.46 -41.56
N VAL A 547 23.31 19.38 -40.79
CA VAL A 547 22.57 19.34 -39.53
C VAL A 547 23.60 19.29 -38.39
N LEU A 548 23.51 20.26 -37.48
CA LEU A 548 24.49 20.45 -36.41
C LEU A 548 24.06 19.76 -35.11
N ASP A 549 25.02 19.29 -34.32
CA ASP A 549 24.83 18.84 -32.95
C ASP A 549 24.68 20.04 -31.98
N ALA A 550 24.37 19.76 -30.71
CA ALA A 550 24.25 20.79 -29.67
C ALA A 550 25.55 21.58 -29.39
N GLN A 551 26.68 21.08 -29.88
CA GLN A 551 28.00 21.70 -29.76
C GLN A 551 28.42 22.42 -31.05
N GLY A 552 27.53 22.53 -32.04
CA GLY A 552 27.76 23.23 -33.31
C GLY A 552 28.60 22.46 -34.33
N ARG A 553 28.86 21.16 -34.12
CA ARG A 553 29.57 20.30 -35.07
C ARG A 553 28.59 19.64 -36.02
N ILE A 554 29.01 19.38 -37.25
CA ILE A 554 28.16 18.72 -38.24
C ILE A 554 27.93 17.26 -37.83
N GLN A 555 26.67 16.89 -37.60
CA GLN A 555 26.24 15.55 -37.22
C GLN A 555 25.81 14.73 -38.44
N LYS A 556 25.04 15.35 -39.35
CA LYS A 556 24.44 14.72 -40.54
C LYS A 556 24.34 15.73 -41.67
N TYR A 557 24.04 15.26 -42.88
CA TYR A 557 23.65 16.11 -44.00
C TYR A 557 22.29 15.71 -44.55
N ILE A 558 21.47 16.69 -44.92
CA ILE A 558 20.23 16.50 -45.67
C ILE A 558 20.50 16.92 -47.11
N LYS A 559 20.34 16.00 -48.05
CA LYS A 559 20.51 16.24 -49.49
C LYS A 559 19.15 16.13 -50.16
N ILE A 560 18.74 17.16 -50.91
CA ILE A 560 17.49 17.20 -51.68
C ILE A 560 17.81 17.53 -53.13
N ALA A 561 17.19 16.83 -54.08
CA ALA A 561 17.38 17.07 -55.52
C ALA A 561 16.08 17.54 -56.19
N THR A 562 16.12 18.69 -56.86
CA THR A 562 14.98 19.27 -57.60
C THR A 562 15.20 19.14 -59.10
N GLU A 563 14.28 18.52 -59.84
CA GLU A 563 14.41 18.40 -61.30
C GLU A 563 14.20 19.75 -62.01
N LEU A 564 15.05 20.09 -62.99
CA LEU A 564 15.01 21.35 -63.77
C LEU A 564 14.73 21.16 -65.27
N THR A 565 14.58 19.93 -65.75
CA THR A 565 14.57 19.59 -67.18
C THR A 565 13.48 20.32 -67.97
N GLU A 566 12.25 20.38 -67.45
CA GLU A 566 11.09 20.92 -68.15
C GLU A 566 11.10 22.46 -68.24
N ILE A 567 11.57 23.11 -67.18
CA ILE A 567 11.74 24.57 -67.11
C ILE A 567 12.69 25.05 -68.22
N LYS A 568 13.82 24.36 -68.42
CA LYS A 568 14.80 24.74 -69.45
C LYS A 568 14.27 24.56 -70.88
N ARG A 569 13.43 23.54 -71.15
CA ARG A 569 12.82 23.33 -72.47
C ARG A 569 11.84 24.42 -72.88
N GLN A 570 11.02 24.90 -71.93
CA GLN A 570 10.04 25.97 -72.20
C GLN A 570 10.72 27.31 -72.51
N GLN A 571 11.83 27.61 -71.84
CA GLN A 571 12.58 28.85 -72.06
C GLN A 571 13.17 28.92 -73.48
N GLN A 572 13.73 27.81 -73.98
CA GLN A 572 14.36 27.77 -75.30
C GLN A 572 13.35 27.92 -76.46
N ALA A 573 12.15 27.34 -76.32
CA ALA A 573 11.10 27.46 -77.34
C ALA A 573 10.58 28.91 -77.52
N LEU A 574 10.62 29.73 -76.47
CA LEU A 574 10.20 31.13 -76.51
C LEU A 574 11.18 32.00 -77.32
N GLU A 575 12.48 31.76 -77.17
CA GLU A 575 13.54 32.52 -77.84
C GLU A 575 13.48 32.35 -79.37
N GLU A 576 13.21 31.13 -79.85
CA GLU A 576 13.12 30.83 -81.29
C GLU A 576 11.95 31.55 -81.97
N SER A 577 10.81 31.69 -81.29
CA SER A 577 9.61 32.32 -81.85
C SER A 577 9.78 33.83 -82.07
N LEU A 578 10.49 34.52 -81.16
CA LEU A 578 10.74 35.96 -81.26
C LEU A 578 11.63 36.31 -82.47
N SER A 579 12.64 35.50 -82.76
CA SER A 579 13.56 35.74 -83.88
C SER A 579 12.87 35.68 -85.25
N LEU A 580 11.87 34.82 -85.41
CA LEU A 580 11.16 34.64 -86.70
C LEU A 580 10.22 35.82 -87.02
N LEU A 581 9.54 36.35 -85.99
CA LEU A 581 8.62 37.49 -86.14
C LEU A 581 9.34 38.75 -86.64
N GLN A 582 10.54 39.01 -86.12
CA GLN A 582 11.31 40.21 -86.44
C GLN A 582 11.80 40.21 -87.90
N ALA A 583 12.25 39.06 -88.41
CA ALA A 583 12.69 38.91 -89.81
C ALA A 583 11.55 39.13 -90.84
N THR A 584 10.30 38.83 -90.48
CA THR A 584 9.16 38.98 -91.39
C THR A 584 8.77 40.45 -91.59
N LEU A 585 8.85 41.28 -90.55
CA LEU A 585 8.48 42.70 -90.59
C LEU A 585 9.44 43.54 -91.45
N ASP A 586 10.72 43.19 -91.47
CA ASP A 586 11.73 43.94 -92.24
C ASP A 586 11.71 43.66 -93.75
N ALA A 587 11.06 42.59 -94.20
CA ALA A 587 11.00 42.20 -95.61
C ALA A 587 9.92 42.95 -96.42
N THR A 588 9.05 43.75 -95.79
CA THR A 588 7.95 44.44 -96.47
C THR A 588 8.44 45.68 -97.24
N ALA A 589 7.90 45.92 -98.43
CA ALA A 589 8.20 47.14 -99.21
C ALA A 589 7.62 48.42 -98.61
N ASP A 590 6.67 48.30 -97.68
CA ASP A 590 6.03 49.41 -96.98
C ASP A 590 6.80 49.77 -95.70
N GLY A 591 6.81 51.07 -95.37
CA GLY A 591 7.24 51.53 -94.06
C GLY A 591 6.15 51.27 -93.03
N ILE A 592 6.44 50.46 -92.00
CA ILE A 592 5.49 50.10 -90.95
C ILE A 592 5.89 50.75 -89.62
N LEU A 593 4.93 51.42 -88.98
CA LEU A 593 5.05 51.99 -87.65
C LEU A 593 3.89 51.51 -86.79
N VAL A 594 4.18 50.95 -85.62
CA VAL A 594 3.20 50.49 -84.64
C VAL A 594 3.27 51.41 -83.43
N VAL A 595 2.10 51.89 -82.99
CA VAL A 595 1.95 52.74 -81.82
C VAL A 595 0.98 52.13 -80.81
N ASP A 596 1.16 52.43 -79.52
CA ASP A 596 0.24 52.02 -78.46
C ASP A 596 -1.03 52.89 -78.44
N ARG A 597 -1.97 52.62 -77.52
CA ARG A 597 -3.19 53.44 -77.33
C ARG A 597 -2.91 54.90 -76.97
N GLN A 598 -1.72 55.22 -76.49
CA GLN A 598 -1.32 56.57 -76.11
C GLN A 598 -0.57 57.29 -77.26
N GLY A 599 -0.36 56.64 -78.41
CA GLY A 599 0.34 57.18 -79.57
C GLY A 599 1.85 56.91 -79.57
N ARG A 600 2.40 56.31 -78.51
CA ARG A 600 3.85 56.08 -78.41
C ARG A 600 4.29 54.98 -79.34
N VAL A 601 5.48 55.15 -79.93
CA VAL A 601 6.08 54.16 -80.82
C VAL A 601 6.40 52.87 -80.06
N VAL A 602 5.75 51.78 -80.44
CA VAL A 602 5.99 50.42 -79.90
C VAL A 602 7.02 49.69 -80.74
N SER A 603 6.93 49.85 -82.06
CA SER A 603 7.86 49.23 -83.01
C SER A 603 7.77 49.92 -84.37
N CYS A 604 8.86 49.91 -85.13
CA CYS A 604 8.85 50.27 -86.55
C CYS A 604 9.80 49.36 -87.31
N ASN A 605 9.46 49.03 -88.56
CA ASN A 605 10.38 48.30 -89.42
C ASN A 605 11.47 49.23 -89.98
N ARG A 606 12.56 48.66 -90.47
CA ARG A 606 13.65 49.46 -91.02
C ARG A 606 13.20 50.36 -92.19
N LYS A 607 12.23 49.88 -92.97
CA LYS A 607 11.72 50.58 -94.15
C LYS A 607 11.04 51.90 -93.82
N PHE A 608 10.35 52.00 -92.69
CA PHE A 608 9.73 53.24 -92.22
C PHE A 608 10.77 54.34 -92.01
N LEU A 609 11.87 54.03 -91.34
CA LEU A 609 12.96 54.97 -91.07
C LEU A 609 13.63 55.44 -92.36
N GLU A 610 13.88 54.51 -93.29
CA GLU A 610 14.43 54.82 -94.62
C GLU A 610 13.50 55.76 -95.42
N MET A 611 12.21 55.44 -95.51
CA MET A 611 11.24 56.20 -96.32
C MET A 611 11.00 57.61 -95.77
N TRP A 612 10.91 57.75 -94.45
CA TRP A 612 10.65 59.04 -93.82
C TRP A 612 11.93 59.82 -93.52
N HIS A 613 13.10 59.32 -93.91
CA HIS A 613 14.41 59.90 -93.60
C HIS A 613 14.56 60.25 -92.10
N VAL A 614 14.01 59.40 -91.22
CA VAL A 614 14.04 59.60 -89.77
C VAL A 614 15.38 59.07 -89.24
N PRO A 615 16.18 59.88 -88.53
CA PRO A 615 17.42 59.39 -87.92
C PRO A 615 17.14 58.26 -86.92
N PRO A 616 17.93 57.16 -86.91
CA PRO A 616 17.72 56.04 -85.98
C PRO A 616 17.70 56.44 -84.50
N GLU A 617 18.45 57.49 -84.15
CA GLU A 617 18.53 58.07 -82.81
C GLU A 617 17.19 58.67 -82.34
N VAL A 618 16.41 59.25 -83.27
CA VAL A 618 15.08 59.80 -82.99
C VAL A 618 14.06 58.67 -82.79
N ALA A 619 14.18 57.57 -83.54
CA ALA A 619 13.32 56.40 -83.37
C ALA A 619 13.63 55.63 -82.07
N ALA A 620 14.90 55.54 -81.66
CA ALA A 620 15.32 54.88 -80.43
C ALA A 620 14.93 55.65 -79.15
N ALA A 621 14.74 56.98 -79.25
CA ALA A 621 14.32 57.82 -78.13
C ALA A 621 12.86 57.59 -77.71
N GLY A 622 12.02 57.03 -78.59
CA GLY A 622 10.61 56.74 -78.30
C GLY A 622 9.73 57.98 -78.07
N ASP A 623 10.24 59.17 -78.40
CA ASP A 623 9.55 60.45 -78.23
C ASP A 623 8.68 60.74 -79.46
N GLU A 624 7.36 60.62 -79.27
CA GLU A 624 6.38 60.81 -80.33
C GLU A 624 6.39 62.25 -80.88
N ASP A 625 6.61 63.25 -80.03
CA ASP A 625 6.59 64.66 -80.44
C ASP A 625 7.81 64.98 -81.33
N LEU A 626 8.96 64.39 -81.02
CA LEU A 626 10.18 64.52 -81.82
C LEU A 626 10.05 63.82 -83.19
N LEU A 627 9.44 62.64 -83.21
CA LEU A 627 9.17 61.88 -84.44
C LEU A 627 8.15 62.60 -85.34
N LEU A 628 7.05 63.09 -84.75
CA LEU A 628 6.04 63.88 -85.45
C LEU A 628 6.61 65.19 -86.00
N ALA A 629 7.47 65.89 -85.26
CA ALA A 629 8.11 67.12 -85.73
C ALA A 629 8.94 66.88 -87.00
N ASN A 630 9.73 65.80 -87.04
CA ASN A 630 10.57 65.45 -88.19
C ASN A 630 9.74 65.06 -89.43
N VAL A 631 8.68 64.28 -89.22
CA VAL A 631 7.77 63.80 -90.28
C VAL A 631 6.96 64.96 -90.87
N VAL A 632 6.42 65.85 -90.02
CA VAL A 632 5.53 66.95 -90.44
C VAL A 632 6.28 68.03 -91.22
N GLU A 633 7.56 68.27 -90.92
CA GLU A 633 8.38 69.27 -91.62
C GLU A 633 8.54 68.96 -93.12
N GLN A 634 8.48 67.68 -93.50
CA GLN A 634 8.64 67.22 -94.88
C GLN A 634 7.37 67.38 -95.74
N LEU A 635 6.20 67.63 -95.14
CA LEU A 635 4.89 67.61 -95.82
C LEU A 635 4.46 68.99 -96.34
N GLN A 636 3.75 69.02 -97.48
CA GLN A 636 3.17 70.26 -98.04
C GLN A 636 2.01 70.79 -97.19
N HIS A 637 1.19 69.90 -96.62
CA HIS A 637 0.00 70.24 -95.83
C HIS A 637 0.10 69.72 -94.39
N PRO A 638 1.00 70.28 -93.55
CA PRO A 638 1.30 69.74 -92.21
C PRO A 638 0.11 69.79 -91.24
N ARG A 639 -0.74 70.82 -91.34
CA ARG A 639 -1.90 71.00 -90.45
C ARG A 639 -2.98 69.94 -90.68
N GLU A 640 -3.22 69.54 -91.93
CA GLU A 640 -4.20 68.51 -92.29
C GLU A 640 -3.74 67.13 -91.83
N PHE A 641 -2.45 66.82 -92.01
CA PHE A 641 -1.85 65.59 -91.51
C PHE A 641 -2.03 65.43 -90.00
N LEU A 642 -1.69 66.46 -89.22
CA LEU A 642 -1.81 66.43 -87.75
C LEU A 642 -3.27 66.33 -87.28
N ALA A 643 -4.20 67.04 -87.93
CA ALA A 643 -5.62 66.93 -87.61
C ALA A 643 -6.14 65.50 -87.83
N LYS A 644 -5.73 64.87 -88.93
CA LYS A 644 -6.11 63.49 -89.26
C LYS A 644 -5.49 62.46 -88.32
N VAL A 645 -4.23 62.63 -87.90
CA VAL A 645 -3.60 61.77 -86.88
C VAL A 645 -4.36 61.83 -85.55
N ARG A 646 -4.71 63.03 -85.09
CA ARG A 646 -5.47 63.23 -83.84
C ARG A 646 -6.87 62.61 -83.90
N ASP A 647 -7.57 62.74 -85.03
CA ASP A 647 -8.89 62.12 -85.22
C ASP A 647 -8.84 60.59 -85.15
N LEU A 648 -7.80 59.98 -85.73
CA LEU A 648 -7.58 58.52 -85.68
C LEU A 648 -7.12 58.00 -84.32
N TYR A 649 -6.52 58.83 -83.48
CA TYR A 649 -6.30 58.49 -82.08
C TYR A 649 -7.58 58.63 -81.24
N ALA A 650 -8.46 59.59 -81.58
CA ALA A 650 -9.74 59.76 -80.91
C ALA A 650 -10.78 58.68 -81.30
N ARG A 651 -10.60 58.03 -82.45
CA ARG A 651 -11.43 56.90 -82.93
C ARG A 651 -10.54 55.68 -83.24
N PRO A 652 -10.10 54.94 -82.21
CA PRO A 652 -9.12 53.85 -82.36
C PRO A 652 -9.52 52.76 -83.35
N GLU A 653 -10.83 52.53 -83.54
CA GLU A 653 -11.41 51.56 -84.47
C GLU A 653 -11.39 52.02 -85.94
N ALA A 654 -11.16 53.31 -86.20
CA ALA A 654 -11.25 53.87 -87.54
C ALA A 654 -10.05 53.46 -88.41
N GLN A 655 -10.37 52.98 -89.61
CA GLN A 655 -9.38 52.78 -90.67
C GLN A 655 -9.29 54.04 -91.53
N SER A 656 -8.07 54.37 -91.97
CA SER A 656 -7.85 55.53 -92.83
C SER A 656 -6.92 55.19 -93.97
N PHE A 657 -7.20 55.80 -95.11
CA PHE A 657 -6.34 55.87 -96.27
C PHE A 657 -6.24 57.33 -96.70
N ASP A 658 -5.01 57.83 -96.80
CA ASP A 658 -4.75 59.20 -97.20
C ASP A 658 -3.51 59.26 -98.12
N VAL A 659 -3.44 60.27 -98.98
CA VAL A 659 -2.27 60.53 -99.83
C VAL A 659 -1.52 61.74 -99.29
N LEU A 660 -0.23 61.56 -99.04
CA LEU A 660 0.67 62.55 -98.48
C LEU A 660 1.55 63.10 -99.58
N HIS A 661 1.53 64.43 -99.73
CA HIS A 661 2.38 65.15 -100.67
C HIS A 661 3.52 65.84 -99.91
N PHE A 662 4.74 65.56 -100.33
CA PHE A 662 5.96 66.06 -99.71
C PHE A 662 6.46 67.33 -100.42
N LYS A 663 7.18 68.19 -99.69
CA LYS A 663 7.75 69.44 -100.24
C LYS A 663 8.80 69.19 -101.34
N ASP A 664 9.45 68.03 -101.31
CA ASP A 664 10.47 67.59 -102.27
C ASP A 664 9.89 66.91 -103.53
N GLY A 665 8.55 66.78 -103.61
CA GLY A 665 7.86 66.16 -104.74
C GLY A 665 7.51 64.68 -104.57
N ARG A 666 7.89 64.03 -103.45
CA ARG A 666 7.44 62.65 -103.14
C ARG A 666 5.94 62.60 -102.84
N VAL A 667 5.31 61.47 -103.17
CA VAL A 667 3.88 61.22 -102.91
C VAL A 667 3.70 59.83 -102.31
N TYR A 668 3.29 59.77 -101.05
CA TYR A 668 3.11 58.50 -100.32
C TYR A 668 1.64 58.23 -100.02
N GLU A 669 1.24 56.98 -100.14
CA GLU A 669 -0.02 56.47 -99.59
C GLU A 669 0.19 56.07 -98.13
N ARG A 670 -0.73 56.48 -97.26
CA ARG A 670 -0.73 56.14 -95.83
C ARG A 670 -1.97 55.33 -95.50
N TYR A 671 -1.77 54.14 -94.96
CA TYR A 671 -2.79 53.29 -94.38
C TYR A 671 -2.70 53.27 -92.86
N SER A 672 -3.84 53.14 -92.21
CA SER A 672 -3.98 53.03 -90.76
C SER A 672 -4.97 51.95 -90.40
N HIS A 673 -4.55 50.97 -89.58
CA HIS A 673 -5.41 49.89 -89.08
C HIS A 673 -5.23 49.68 -87.56
N PRO A 674 -6.30 49.49 -86.78
CA PRO A 674 -6.19 49.10 -85.37
C PRO A 674 -5.47 47.77 -85.20
N GLN A 675 -4.61 47.68 -84.18
CA GLN A 675 -3.98 46.43 -83.77
C GLN A 675 -4.84 45.75 -82.70
N TYR A 676 -5.27 44.52 -82.95
CA TYR A 676 -6.04 43.72 -81.99
C TYR A 676 -5.15 42.72 -81.26
N LEU A 677 -5.35 42.59 -79.96
CA LEU A 677 -4.95 41.43 -79.18
C LEU A 677 -6.24 40.82 -78.63
N GLU A 678 -6.58 39.62 -79.11
CA GLU A 678 -7.92 39.03 -78.96
C GLU A 678 -9.02 39.99 -79.46
N GLU A 679 -9.91 40.45 -78.59
CA GLU A 679 -11.02 41.37 -78.92
C GLU A 679 -10.73 42.84 -78.57
N GLN A 680 -9.54 43.15 -78.01
CA GLN A 680 -9.20 44.49 -77.58
C GLN A 680 -8.20 45.16 -78.53
N ILE A 681 -8.51 46.39 -78.95
CA ILE A 681 -7.57 47.22 -79.72
C ILE A 681 -6.42 47.62 -78.79
N VAL A 682 -5.20 47.13 -78.97
CA VAL A 682 -4.06 47.44 -78.08
C VAL A 682 -3.20 48.60 -78.60
N GLY A 683 -3.41 48.99 -79.85
CA GLY A 683 -2.63 50.02 -80.51
C GLY A 683 -3.09 50.20 -81.95
N ARG A 684 -2.23 50.79 -82.79
CA ARG A 684 -2.52 51.00 -84.21
C ARG A 684 -1.28 50.81 -85.06
N VAL A 685 -1.48 50.27 -86.26
CA VAL A 685 -0.44 50.06 -87.27
C VAL A 685 -0.62 51.06 -88.39
N TRP A 686 0.43 51.82 -88.66
CA TRP A 686 0.60 52.67 -89.82
C TRP A 686 1.41 51.96 -90.88
N SER A 687 0.98 52.03 -92.13
CA SER A 687 1.75 51.59 -93.29
C SER A 687 1.88 52.75 -94.28
N PHE A 688 3.07 52.92 -94.83
CA PHE A 688 3.41 53.97 -95.78
C PHE A 688 3.99 53.34 -97.05
N ARG A 689 3.43 53.71 -98.20
CA ARG A 689 3.83 53.20 -99.51
C ARG A 689 4.20 54.35 -100.43
N ASP A 690 5.33 54.24 -101.11
CA ASP A 690 5.77 55.23 -102.09
C ASP A 690 5.05 55.03 -103.43
N VAL A 691 4.28 56.03 -103.87
CA VAL A 691 3.56 56.02 -105.17
C VAL A 691 4.03 57.15 -106.10
N THR A 692 5.17 57.77 -105.80
CA THR A 692 5.69 58.94 -106.52
C THR A 692 5.83 58.67 -108.02
N ALA A 693 6.48 57.55 -108.38
CA ALA A 693 6.70 57.17 -109.76
C ALA A 693 5.39 56.92 -110.53
N ALA A 694 4.40 56.29 -109.87
CA ALA A 694 3.10 55.99 -110.46
C ALA A 694 2.31 57.28 -110.77
N ARG A 695 2.31 58.26 -109.86
CA ARG A 695 1.58 59.53 -110.03
C ARG A 695 2.21 60.47 -111.05
N GLN A 696 3.54 60.49 -111.16
CA GLN A 696 4.23 61.29 -112.19
C GLN A 696 3.94 60.78 -113.61
N ALA A 697 3.83 59.46 -113.78
CA ALA A 697 3.43 58.86 -115.06
C ALA A 697 1.98 59.23 -115.45
N GLU A 698 1.05 59.22 -114.49
CA GLU A 698 -0.35 59.58 -114.71
C GLU A 698 -0.53 61.07 -115.09
N ALA A 699 0.20 61.98 -114.43
CA ALA A 699 0.13 63.41 -114.72
C ALA A 699 0.69 63.76 -116.11
N SER A 700 1.80 63.12 -116.51
CA SER A 700 2.40 63.29 -117.84
C SER A 700 1.46 62.84 -118.96
N LEU A 701 0.70 61.76 -118.73
CA LEU A 701 -0.30 61.26 -119.67
C LEU A 701 -1.47 62.24 -119.82
N ARG A 702 -1.98 62.78 -118.70
CA ARG A 702 -3.09 63.76 -118.69
C ARG A 702 -2.74 65.07 -119.40
N GLU A 703 -1.51 65.57 -119.24
CA GLU A 703 -1.07 66.80 -119.88
C GLU A 703 -0.94 66.62 -121.41
N SER A 704 -0.52 65.43 -121.85
CA SER A 704 -0.50 65.05 -123.27
C SER A 704 -1.90 65.02 -123.89
N GLU A 705 -2.88 64.42 -123.19
CA GLU A 705 -4.28 64.36 -123.66
C GLU A 705 -4.96 65.74 -123.72
N ALA A 706 -4.70 66.61 -122.74
CA ALA A 706 -5.27 67.95 -122.70
C ALA A 706 -4.74 68.84 -123.85
N LYS A 707 -3.42 68.78 -124.13
CA LYS A 707 -2.81 69.49 -125.27
C LYS A 707 -3.39 69.04 -126.61
N PHE A 708 -3.63 67.73 -126.77
CA PHE A 708 -4.26 67.18 -127.98
C PHE A 708 -5.69 67.72 -128.16
N ARG A 709 -6.48 67.81 -127.09
CA ARG A 709 -7.88 68.26 -127.14
C ARG A 709 -8.00 69.74 -127.54
N THR A 710 -7.15 70.61 -126.99
CA THR A 710 -7.19 72.06 -127.29
C THR A 710 -6.70 72.39 -128.71
N LEU A 711 -5.79 71.59 -129.26
CA LEU A 711 -5.31 71.72 -130.64
C LEU A 711 -6.40 71.40 -131.67
N VAL A 712 -7.24 70.39 -131.39
CA VAL A 712 -8.32 69.98 -132.30
C VAL A 712 -9.47 71.01 -132.33
N GLU A 713 -9.79 71.64 -131.20
CA GLU A 713 -10.94 72.56 -131.10
C GLU A 713 -10.72 73.96 -131.70
N ARG A 714 -9.47 74.36 -132.00
CA ARG A 714 -9.13 75.72 -132.47
C ARG A 714 -8.84 75.85 -133.97
N ILE A 715 -9.03 74.80 -134.77
CA ILE A 715 -8.76 74.85 -136.22
C ILE A 715 -10.05 75.19 -137.01
N PRO A 716 -10.17 76.38 -137.65
CA PRO A 716 -11.30 76.71 -138.51
C PRO A 716 -11.00 76.30 -139.95
N ARG A 717 -11.15 75.00 -140.26
CA ARG A 717 -11.63 74.44 -141.54
C ARG A 717 -11.71 72.92 -141.42
N ALA A 718 -12.82 72.36 -141.90
CA ALA A 718 -13.29 70.99 -141.67
C ALA A 718 -12.20 69.90 -141.67
N VAL A 719 -12.12 69.12 -140.59
CA VAL A 719 -11.38 67.84 -140.54
C VAL A 719 -12.41 66.72 -140.55
N THR A 720 -12.70 66.19 -141.74
CA THR A 720 -13.47 64.97 -141.94
C THR A 720 -12.56 63.77 -141.71
N TYR A 721 -12.90 62.92 -140.75
CA TYR A 721 -12.29 61.59 -140.61
C TYR A 721 -12.92 60.67 -141.66
N LEU A 722 -12.14 60.22 -142.64
CA LEU A 722 -12.50 59.06 -143.47
C LEU A 722 -12.00 57.82 -142.75
N ALA A 723 -12.93 57.04 -142.20
CA ALA A 723 -12.68 55.69 -141.75
C ALA A 723 -12.57 54.77 -142.98
N THR A 724 -11.56 53.92 -143.04
CA THR A 724 -11.57 52.74 -143.91
C THR A 724 -10.73 51.60 -143.34
N VAL A 725 -11.48 50.54 -143.01
CA VAL A 725 -11.18 49.09 -142.97
C VAL A 725 -10.08 48.60 -142.04
#